data_AF-A0A3M2DYI6-F1
#
_entry.id   AF-A0A3M2DYI6-F1
#
_cell.length_a   1.000
_cell.length_b   1.000
_cell.length_c   1.000
_cell.angle_alpha   90.00
_cell.angle_beta   90.00
_cell.angle_gamma   90.00
#
_symmetry.space_group_name_H-M   'P 1'
#
loop_
_entity.id
_entity.type
_entity.pdbx_description
1 polymer ?
#
loop_
_entity_poly.entity_id
_entity_poly.type
_entity_poly.pdbx_seq_one_letter_code
_entity_poly.pdbx_strand_id
1 'polypeptide(L)'
;MIARLRATGTVRYMPRTTVFGAYDDGSFGAFERVSAHLAERPPGAPHEAFWRIRARRAVLAAGALERPIAFPDNDRPGVMLASAVRAYLHRYGVQAGRRVAVFANNDDGAHTARALSSAGIEVAALIDARPGAHSQGAGGSVPEGIPVFPGGRVIGTRGRLGLRSVTVETGGAIHRIEADCLAVAGGWNPNVHLSCHLNGRPKWDEGIMAFVPTPGAVPGLEAAGAVAGVFSTAGCLASGAEVAARALEALGARPPKLSLPVAGGGDAGSSPAPFWHVEGKGRAWVDFQNDVTVKDIALAVTENFRSVEHMKRYTTQGMATDQGKNSNVLALAVLAELTGRSIPETGTTTFRPPFTAVPLGAIGTHGRGAGFAPERRTTSDARARALGAPMVEAGLWFRPSWFPAPGETSWRESCDREVAMVREAVGVVDVSTLGKIDIQGPDAPAFLDFVYANRFSTLKPGRARYGIMLREDGHVMDDGTTACLGPGHFLMTTTTAAAGTVMRHLEFVLQGLRPDLDVRIASATEGWAQFAVAGPRAPELLDGLLDRPPGPGDLPFMGVFEASISGVPVRVFRISFSGEWGVEIAVGASHGAALFDLLLDRARALGGGPYGMEALNVLRIEKGFLTHAEMHGRTTAFDLGLERMIAADKDCIGKTMAAREGLVDPARERLVGLRAVDPAAQLLAGAFLFAEDARPVRENAQGYVTSAAWSPTVGRPIALGFLARGPERRGEILTMVDHLRGERARVEVVPPCFFDPEGGRARG
;
A
#
# COMPACT_ATOMS: atom_id res chain seq x y z
N MET A 1 26.76 5.30 32.45
CA MET A 1 27.04 4.54 31.20
C MET A 1 26.46 5.21 29.95
N ILE A 2 25.14 5.45 29.88
CA ILE A 2 24.48 6.03 28.68
C ILE A 2 25.08 7.37 28.24
N ALA A 3 25.38 8.28 29.17
CA ALA A 3 26.04 9.55 28.85
C ALA A 3 27.42 9.35 28.17
N ARG A 4 28.19 8.35 28.62
CA ARG A 4 29.48 7.98 28.00
C ARG A 4 29.29 7.43 26.58
N LEU A 5 28.27 6.61 26.34
CA LEU A 5 27.94 6.11 25.00
C LEU A 5 27.52 7.25 24.06
N ARG A 6 26.69 8.18 24.54
CA ARG A 6 26.28 9.34 23.74
C ARG A 6 27.45 10.25 23.40
N ALA A 7 28.39 10.43 24.34
CA ALA A 7 29.57 11.26 24.14
C ALA A 7 30.51 10.76 23.03
N THR A 8 30.39 9.51 22.57
CA THR A 8 31.20 9.01 21.44
C THR A 8 30.76 9.57 20.09
N GLY A 9 29.55 10.16 19.99
CA GLY A 9 28.96 10.62 18.73
C GLY A 9 28.55 9.50 17.76
N THR A 10 28.93 8.26 18.04
CA THR A 10 28.72 7.08 17.18
C THR A 10 27.59 6.17 17.64
N VAL A 11 27.06 6.38 18.86
CA VAL A 11 25.97 5.57 19.43
C VAL A 11 24.69 6.40 19.56
N ARG A 12 23.62 5.93 18.90
CA ARG A 12 22.27 6.45 19.10
C ARG A 12 21.52 5.59 20.11
N TYR A 13 21.10 6.20 21.23
CA TYR A 13 20.34 5.53 22.29
C TYR A 13 18.88 6.01 22.30
N MET A 14 17.94 5.07 22.13
CA MET A 14 16.51 5.32 21.92
C MET A 14 15.63 4.53 22.91
N PRO A 15 15.45 5.00 24.16
CA PRO A 15 14.85 4.23 25.26
C PRO A 15 13.34 3.98 25.16
N ARG A 16 12.62 4.71 24.30
CA ARG A 16 11.16 4.60 24.11
C ARG A 16 10.81 4.13 22.71
N THR A 17 11.68 3.26 22.17
CA THR A 17 11.60 2.73 20.82
C THR A 17 11.41 1.23 20.86
N THR A 18 10.33 0.77 20.23
CA THR A 18 10.05 -0.65 20.09
C THR A 18 10.42 -1.08 18.69
N VAL A 19 11.41 -1.96 18.56
CA VAL A 19 11.62 -2.72 17.31
C VAL A 19 10.47 -3.70 17.21
N PHE A 20 9.54 -3.43 16.29
CA PHE A 20 8.30 -4.19 16.18
C PHE A 20 8.36 -5.28 15.11
N GLY A 21 9.28 -5.19 14.16
CA GLY A 21 9.37 -6.11 13.03
C GLY A 21 10.79 -6.34 12.56
N ALA A 22 11.06 -7.56 12.09
CA ALA A 22 12.27 -7.93 11.39
C ALA A 22 11.85 -8.43 10.01
N TYR A 23 12.57 -8.00 8.99
CA TYR A 23 12.27 -8.17 7.58
C TYR A 23 13.56 -8.55 6.83
N ASP A 24 13.41 -8.83 5.55
CA ASP A 24 14.50 -9.21 4.65
C ASP A 24 15.66 -8.19 4.63
N ASP A 25 16.84 -8.65 4.24
CA ASP A 25 18.06 -7.85 4.06
C ASP A 25 18.52 -7.04 5.28
N GLY A 26 18.29 -7.59 6.48
CA GLY A 26 18.67 -6.95 7.75
C GLY A 26 17.85 -5.70 8.05
N SER A 27 16.60 -5.66 7.57
CA SER A 27 15.70 -4.53 7.74
C SER A 27 14.81 -4.71 8.97
N PHE A 28 14.65 -3.64 9.75
CA PHE A 28 13.85 -3.63 10.97
C PHE A 28 12.92 -2.43 10.99
N GLY A 29 11.68 -2.68 11.39
CA GLY A 29 10.71 -1.64 11.70
C GLY A 29 10.79 -1.28 13.18
N ALA A 30 10.92 0.01 13.49
CA ALA A 30 10.91 0.52 14.86
C ALA A 30 9.90 1.66 15.03
N PHE A 31 9.27 1.72 16.19
CA PHE A 31 8.32 2.76 16.56
C PHE A 31 8.79 3.48 17.82
N GLU A 32 9.06 4.78 17.71
CA GLU A 32 9.56 5.63 18.80
C GLU A 32 8.48 6.58 19.29
N ARG A 33 8.27 6.60 20.61
CA ARG A 33 7.46 7.61 21.30
C ARG A 33 8.35 8.79 21.67
N VAL A 34 8.49 9.75 20.76
CA VAL A 34 9.47 10.84 20.83
C VAL A 34 9.10 11.85 21.92
N SER A 35 7.95 12.50 21.80
CA SER A 35 7.51 13.55 22.74
C SER A 35 6.20 13.24 23.48
N ALA A 36 5.56 12.10 23.18
CA ALA A 36 4.31 11.66 23.82
C ALA A 36 4.34 11.56 25.35
N HIS A 37 5.52 11.49 25.95
CA HIS A 37 5.71 11.37 27.41
C HIS A 37 6.08 12.70 28.09
N LEU A 38 6.22 13.78 27.33
CA LEU A 38 6.56 15.10 27.85
C LEU A 38 5.27 15.86 28.13
N ALA A 39 5.21 16.57 29.26
CA ALA A 39 4.08 17.44 29.57
C ALA A 39 3.94 18.58 28.55
N GLU A 40 5.07 19.12 28.10
CA GLU A 40 5.15 20.14 27.05
C GLU A 40 5.98 19.62 25.88
N ARG A 41 5.41 19.72 24.67
CA ARG A 41 6.04 19.25 23.45
C ARG A 41 6.96 20.35 22.89
N PRO A 42 8.25 20.07 22.65
CA PRO A 42 9.14 21.04 22.00
C PRO A 42 8.63 21.44 20.61
N PRO A 43 8.72 22.72 20.21
CA PRO A 43 8.35 23.16 18.87
C PRO A 43 9.04 22.34 17.78
N GLY A 44 8.27 21.85 16.80
CA GLY A 44 8.78 21.05 15.69
C GLY A 44 9.18 19.60 16.02
N ALA A 45 9.25 19.19 17.29
CA ALA A 45 9.55 17.79 17.63
C ALA A 45 8.39 16.88 17.22
N PRO A 46 8.61 15.72 16.60
CA PRO A 46 7.52 14.78 16.28
C PRO A 46 6.90 14.21 17.57
N HIS A 47 5.59 13.88 17.51
CA HIS A 47 4.91 13.18 18.61
C HIS A 47 5.47 11.75 18.74
N GLU A 48 5.53 11.08 17.60
CA GLU A 48 5.98 9.71 17.39
C GLU A 48 6.78 9.64 16.09
N ALA A 49 7.65 8.63 15.96
CA ALA A 49 8.44 8.41 14.76
C ALA A 49 8.44 6.93 14.35
N PHE A 50 8.24 6.71 13.05
CA PHE A 50 8.41 5.41 12.41
C PHE A 50 9.81 5.33 11.80
N TRP A 51 10.56 4.31 12.20
CA TRP A 51 11.94 4.08 11.78
C TRP A 51 12.02 2.85 10.89
N ARG A 52 12.73 3.00 9.76
CA ARG A 52 13.24 1.89 8.96
C ARG A 52 14.74 1.80 9.22
N ILE A 53 15.17 0.72 9.86
CA ILE A 53 16.57 0.51 10.24
C ILE A 53 17.12 -0.63 9.41
N ARG A 54 18.18 -0.40 8.64
CA ARG A 54 18.95 -1.46 7.99
C ARG A 54 20.23 -1.69 8.77
N ALA A 55 20.45 -2.90 9.25
CA ALA A 55 21.60 -3.25 10.07
C ALA A 55 22.43 -4.35 9.40
N ARG A 56 23.76 -4.16 9.37
CA ARG A 56 24.70 -5.22 8.91
C ARG A 56 24.77 -6.39 9.88
N ARG A 57 24.67 -6.09 11.18
CA ARG A 57 24.58 -7.04 12.29
C ARG A 57 23.61 -6.51 13.32
N ALA A 58 22.87 -7.40 13.94
CA ALA A 58 21.92 -7.09 15.00
C ALA A 58 22.10 -8.05 16.17
N VAL A 59 21.94 -7.53 17.39
CA VAL A 59 21.97 -8.31 18.62
C VAL A 59 20.59 -8.23 19.26
N LEU A 60 19.91 -9.36 19.37
CA LEU A 60 18.63 -9.48 20.06
C LEU A 60 18.90 -9.70 21.55
N ALA A 61 18.71 -8.67 22.36
CA ALA A 61 18.77 -8.74 23.81
C ALA A 61 17.39 -8.43 24.43
N ALA A 62 16.34 -9.08 23.92
CA ALA A 62 14.94 -8.78 24.25
C ALA A 62 14.45 -9.37 25.59
N GLY A 63 15.32 -10.06 26.34
CA GLY A 63 14.98 -10.67 27.62
C GLY A 63 13.98 -11.83 27.52
N ALA A 64 13.32 -12.11 28.63
CA ALA A 64 12.26 -13.11 28.76
C ALA A 64 11.08 -12.52 29.56
N LEU A 65 9.88 -13.03 29.34
CA LEU A 65 8.66 -12.66 30.08
C LEU A 65 8.32 -13.77 31.08
N GLU A 66 7.97 -13.40 32.31
CA GLU A 66 7.49 -14.38 33.28
C GLU A 66 6.09 -14.86 32.89
N ARG A 67 5.83 -16.15 33.08
CA ARG A 67 4.54 -16.78 32.78
C ARG A 67 3.77 -17.11 34.07
N PRO A 68 2.43 -17.12 34.02
CA PRO A 68 1.61 -17.51 35.16
C PRO A 68 1.56 -19.05 35.31
N ILE A 69 0.91 -19.49 36.39
CA ILE A 69 0.41 -20.86 36.57
C ILE A 69 -1.13 -20.76 36.56
N ALA A 70 -1.82 -21.61 35.81
CA ALA A 70 -3.28 -21.64 35.82
C ALA A 70 -3.78 -22.35 37.09
N PHE A 71 -4.69 -21.74 37.84
CA PHE A 71 -5.34 -22.38 39.00
C PHE A 71 -6.72 -21.75 39.23
N PRO A 72 -7.62 -22.42 39.97
CA PRO A 72 -8.96 -21.89 40.20
C PRO A 72 -8.94 -20.47 40.78
N ASP A 73 -9.68 -19.56 40.14
CA ASP A 73 -9.82 -18.15 40.52
C ASP A 73 -8.50 -17.35 40.52
N ASN A 74 -7.63 -17.59 39.54
CA ASN A 74 -6.35 -16.89 39.38
C ASN A 74 -6.42 -15.50 38.72
N ASP A 75 -7.60 -15.01 38.34
CA ASP A 75 -7.81 -13.67 37.75
C ASP A 75 -8.07 -12.56 38.78
N ARG A 76 -8.22 -12.92 40.05
CA ARG A 76 -8.67 -11.99 41.09
C ARG A 76 -7.68 -10.82 41.28
N PRO A 77 -8.16 -9.57 41.43
CA PRO A 77 -7.28 -8.44 41.75
C PRO A 77 -6.44 -8.73 43.00
N GLY A 78 -5.12 -8.56 42.90
CA GLY A 78 -4.15 -8.96 43.92
C GLY A 78 -3.35 -10.20 43.55
N VAL A 79 -3.80 -11.02 42.60
CA VAL A 79 -2.97 -12.04 41.96
C VAL A 79 -2.11 -11.37 40.89
N MET A 80 -0.80 -11.53 40.99
CA MET A 80 0.18 -10.85 40.13
C MET A 80 1.35 -11.79 39.82
N LEU A 81 2.01 -11.58 38.67
CA LEU A 81 3.29 -12.21 38.38
C LEU A 81 4.33 -11.78 39.43
N ALA A 82 5.16 -12.70 39.91
CA ALA A 82 6.12 -12.43 40.98
C ALA A 82 7.17 -11.38 40.58
N SER A 83 7.64 -11.42 39.34
CA SER A 83 8.50 -10.39 38.74
C SER A 83 7.81 -9.02 38.69
N ALA A 84 6.49 -8.96 38.46
CA ALA A 84 5.74 -7.71 38.49
C ALA A 84 5.67 -7.15 39.92
N VAL A 85 5.41 -8.00 40.92
CA VAL A 85 5.46 -7.62 42.35
C VAL A 85 6.84 -7.05 42.71
N ARG A 86 7.93 -7.73 42.32
CA ARG A 86 9.31 -7.23 42.51
C ARG A 86 9.56 -5.92 41.76
N ALA A 87 9.02 -5.75 40.56
CA ALA A 87 9.15 -4.51 39.80
C ALA A 87 8.43 -3.34 40.45
N TYR A 88 7.19 -3.53 40.94
CA TYR A 88 6.48 -2.52 41.74
C TYR A 88 7.28 -2.11 42.97
N LEU A 89 7.83 -3.08 43.69
CA LEU A 89 8.66 -2.82 44.87
C LEU A 89 9.91 -2.02 44.54
N HIS A 90 10.80 -2.54 43.68
CA HIS A 90 12.13 -1.98 43.50
C HIS A 90 12.20 -0.79 42.53
N ARG A 91 11.35 -0.76 41.50
CA ARG A 91 11.39 0.29 40.47
C ARG A 91 10.48 1.47 40.80
N TYR A 92 9.33 1.19 41.40
CA TYR A 92 8.30 2.19 41.65
C TYR A 92 8.12 2.53 43.13
N GLY A 93 8.74 1.77 44.06
CA GLY A 93 8.59 1.99 45.50
C GLY A 93 7.19 1.68 46.01
N VAL A 94 6.48 0.75 45.36
CA VAL A 94 5.09 0.40 45.66
C VAL A 94 5.02 -1.04 46.18
N GLN A 95 4.44 -1.23 47.36
CA GLN A 95 4.04 -2.56 47.84
C GLN A 95 2.73 -2.98 47.15
N ALA A 96 2.72 -4.15 46.52
CA ALA A 96 1.52 -4.69 45.85
C ALA A 96 0.45 -5.19 46.84
N GLY A 97 0.88 -5.56 48.05
CA GLY A 97 0.05 -5.96 49.17
C GLY A 97 0.84 -5.80 50.47
N ARG A 98 0.14 -5.81 51.61
CA ARG A 98 0.79 -5.76 52.94
C ARG A 98 1.19 -7.15 53.42
N ARG A 99 0.42 -8.17 53.02
CA ARG A 99 0.60 -9.56 53.41
C ARG A 99 0.55 -10.43 52.15
N VAL A 100 1.72 -10.84 51.69
CA VAL A 100 1.91 -11.44 50.35
C VAL A 100 2.16 -12.94 50.48
N ALA A 101 1.36 -13.75 49.79
CA ALA A 101 1.68 -15.15 49.55
C ALA A 101 2.48 -15.28 48.23
N VAL A 102 3.40 -16.23 48.16
CA VAL A 102 4.19 -16.50 46.95
C VAL A 102 3.90 -17.93 46.49
N PHE A 103 3.52 -18.10 45.22
CA PHE A 103 3.32 -19.42 44.60
C PHE A 103 4.29 -19.60 43.44
N ALA A 104 5.11 -20.65 43.47
CA ALA A 104 6.18 -20.83 42.51
C ALA A 104 6.34 -22.29 42.07
N ASN A 105 6.89 -22.49 40.88
CA ASN A 105 7.40 -23.78 40.39
C ASN A 105 8.92 -23.77 40.16
N ASN A 106 9.60 -22.73 40.62
CA ASN A 106 11.02 -22.48 40.40
C ASN A 106 11.59 -21.54 41.48
N ASP A 107 12.90 -21.28 41.41
CA ASP A 107 13.64 -20.56 42.45
C ASP A 107 13.31 -19.06 42.58
N ASP A 108 12.58 -18.48 41.60
CA ASP A 108 12.10 -17.11 41.70
C ASP A 108 11.08 -16.91 42.83
N GLY A 109 10.45 -17.98 43.31
CA GLY A 109 9.62 -17.94 44.51
C GLY A 109 10.42 -17.46 45.72
N ALA A 110 11.55 -18.12 46.01
CA ALA A 110 12.42 -17.76 47.12
C ALA A 110 13.08 -16.38 46.91
N HIS A 111 13.43 -16.03 45.67
CA HIS A 111 13.91 -14.68 45.36
C HIS A 111 12.85 -13.61 45.70
N THR A 112 11.60 -13.83 45.31
CA THR A 112 10.51 -12.91 45.63
C THR A 112 10.27 -12.80 47.13
N ALA A 113 10.28 -13.92 47.85
CA ALA A 113 10.16 -13.93 49.30
C ALA A 113 11.29 -13.13 49.99
N ARG A 114 12.55 -13.30 49.56
CA ARG A 114 13.69 -12.51 50.05
C ARG A 114 13.52 -11.02 49.78
N ALA A 115 13.12 -10.65 48.56
CA ALA A 115 12.93 -9.26 48.17
C ALA A 115 11.86 -8.56 49.02
N LEU A 116 10.73 -9.22 49.24
CA LEU A 116 9.63 -8.71 50.07
C LEU A 116 10.04 -8.60 51.53
N SER A 117 10.62 -9.65 52.11
CA SER A 117 11.07 -9.68 53.50
C SER A 117 12.14 -8.62 53.78
N SER A 118 13.10 -8.43 52.87
CA SER A 118 14.15 -7.40 52.99
C SER A 118 13.60 -5.98 52.92
N ALA A 119 12.42 -5.79 52.33
CA ALA A 119 11.71 -4.51 52.30
C ALA A 119 10.72 -4.34 53.48
N GLY A 120 10.67 -5.29 54.42
CA GLY A 120 9.76 -5.26 55.57
C GLY A 120 8.32 -5.61 55.25
N ILE A 121 8.04 -6.23 54.10
CA ILE A 121 6.70 -6.68 53.72
C ILE A 121 6.48 -8.09 54.28
N GLU A 122 5.31 -8.34 54.87
CA GLU A 122 4.97 -9.65 55.44
C GLU A 122 4.79 -10.69 54.33
N VAL A 123 5.60 -11.74 54.36
CA VAL A 123 5.43 -12.91 53.49
C VAL A 123 4.61 -13.96 54.24
N ALA A 124 3.34 -14.10 53.84
CA ALA A 124 2.38 -14.98 54.51
C ALA A 124 2.74 -16.45 54.38
N ALA A 125 3.24 -16.84 53.21
CA ALA A 125 3.69 -18.19 52.88
C ALA A 125 4.47 -18.22 51.56
N LEU A 126 5.41 -19.15 51.45
CA LEU A 126 5.99 -19.61 50.18
C LEU A 126 5.44 -21.00 49.85
N ILE A 127 4.63 -21.08 48.79
CA ILE A 127 4.07 -22.30 48.24
C ILE A 127 4.94 -22.69 47.05
N ASP A 128 5.71 -23.76 47.17
CA ASP A 128 6.55 -24.26 46.07
C ASP A 128 5.97 -25.59 45.58
N ALA A 129 5.63 -25.67 44.29
CA ALA A 129 5.06 -26.86 43.68
C ALA A 129 6.05 -28.05 43.65
N ARG A 130 7.34 -27.83 43.90
CA ARG A 130 8.39 -28.85 43.90
C ARG A 130 8.46 -29.56 45.26
N PRO A 131 8.24 -30.89 45.34
CA PRO A 131 8.19 -31.63 46.60
C PRO A 131 9.48 -31.58 47.45
N GLY A 132 10.65 -31.39 46.83
CA GLY A 132 11.95 -31.35 47.51
C GLY A 132 12.56 -29.96 47.66
N ALA A 133 11.80 -28.89 47.34
CA ALA A 133 12.31 -27.52 47.42
C ALA A 133 12.72 -27.14 48.86
N HIS A 134 13.78 -26.33 48.96
CA HIS A 134 14.27 -25.75 50.22
C HIS A 134 14.74 -26.77 51.29
N SER A 135 15.03 -28.01 50.90
CA SER A 135 15.77 -28.98 51.73
C SER A 135 17.27 -28.63 51.79
N GLN A 136 18.02 -29.14 52.77
CA GLN A 136 19.47 -28.90 52.88
C GLN A 136 20.19 -29.32 51.58
N GLY A 137 20.74 -28.35 50.85
CA GLY A 137 21.40 -28.56 49.56
C GLY A 137 20.56 -28.22 48.31
N ALA A 138 19.27 -27.92 48.44
CA ALA A 138 18.42 -27.43 47.34
C ALA A 138 18.39 -25.88 47.31
N GLY A 139 18.38 -25.30 46.11
CA GLY A 139 18.66 -23.87 45.85
C GLY A 139 17.79 -22.85 46.60
N GLY A 140 18.43 -21.71 46.89
CA GLY A 140 17.83 -20.46 47.40
C GLY A 140 17.43 -20.49 48.89
N SER A 141 18.20 -19.83 49.76
CA SER A 141 17.81 -19.66 51.17
C SER A 141 16.50 -18.87 51.28
N VAL A 142 15.51 -19.43 51.96
CA VAL A 142 14.29 -18.71 52.34
C VAL A 142 14.58 -17.97 53.65
N PRO A 143 14.18 -16.70 53.81
CA PRO A 143 14.32 -15.99 55.07
C PRO A 143 13.70 -16.77 56.25
N GLU A 144 14.34 -16.69 57.42
CA GLU A 144 13.82 -17.31 58.64
C GLU A 144 12.43 -16.78 58.99
N GLY A 145 11.55 -17.65 59.50
CA GLY A 145 10.21 -17.29 59.94
C GLY A 145 9.13 -17.26 58.86
N ILE A 146 9.45 -17.50 57.58
CA ILE A 146 8.46 -17.63 56.51
C ILE A 146 7.94 -19.08 56.46
N PRO A 147 6.61 -19.32 56.54
CA PRO A 147 6.04 -20.65 56.32
C PRO A 147 6.28 -21.13 54.88
N VAL A 148 6.88 -22.32 54.72
CA VAL A 148 7.17 -22.94 53.41
C VAL A 148 6.33 -24.21 53.24
N PHE A 149 5.65 -24.31 52.10
CA PHE A 149 4.82 -25.46 51.73
C PHE A 149 5.42 -26.14 50.48
N PRO A 150 6.38 -27.06 50.64
CA PRO A 150 6.94 -27.82 49.51
C PRO A 150 5.90 -28.79 48.95
N GLY A 151 5.93 -29.00 47.63
CA GLY A 151 4.90 -29.75 46.91
C GLY A 151 3.50 -29.13 46.98
N GLY A 152 3.40 -27.87 47.40
CA GLY A 152 2.13 -27.18 47.64
C GLY A 152 1.48 -26.66 46.35
N ARG A 153 0.16 -26.61 46.32
CA ARG A 153 -0.65 -26.13 45.18
C ARG A 153 -1.66 -25.11 45.66
N VAL A 154 -1.78 -23.97 44.98
CA VAL A 154 -2.89 -23.04 45.21
C VAL A 154 -4.11 -23.58 44.48
N ILE A 155 -5.13 -24.02 45.21
CA ILE A 155 -6.35 -24.66 44.66
C ILE A 155 -7.56 -23.71 44.62
N GLY A 156 -7.38 -22.46 45.05
CA GLY A 156 -8.44 -21.46 45.00
C GLY A 156 -8.05 -20.14 45.66
N THR A 157 -8.78 -19.08 45.33
CA THR A 157 -8.63 -17.76 45.96
C THR A 157 -9.97 -17.20 46.36
N ARG A 158 -10.01 -16.39 47.43
CA ARG A 158 -11.25 -15.75 47.92
C ARG A 158 -11.08 -14.23 48.03
N GLY A 159 -12.13 -13.51 47.62
CA GLY A 159 -12.25 -12.05 47.78
C GLY A 159 -13.16 -11.42 46.73
N ARG A 160 -13.72 -10.24 46.99
CA ARG A 160 -14.66 -9.57 46.06
C ARG A 160 -13.99 -8.49 45.21
N LEU A 161 -13.45 -7.45 45.87
CA LEU A 161 -12.76 -6.33 45.21
C LEU A 161 -11.23 -6.46 45.27
N GLY A 162 -10.73 -7.62 45.69
CA GLY A 162 -9.33 -7.89 45.93
C GLY A 162 -9.17 -9.21 46.66
N LEU A 163 -7.97 -9.80 46.57
CA LEU A 163 -7.60 -11.01 47.28
C LEU A 163 -7.70 -10.81 48.81
N ARG A 164 -8.22 -11.82 49.50
CA ARG A 164 -8.28 -11.87 50.97
C ARG A 164 -7.66 -13.12 51.55
N SER A 165 -7.72 -14.23 50.82
CA SER A 165 -7.06 -15.47 51.21
C SER A 165 -6.79 -16.36 50.02
N VAL A 166 -5.74 -17.17 50.13
CA VAL A 166 -5.39 -18.27 49.22
C VAL A 166 -5.64 -19.60 49.92
N THR A 167 -6.18 -20.56 49.18
CA THR A 167 -6.38 -21.94 49.65
C THR A 167 -5.27 -22.81 49.06
N VAL A 168 -4.52 -23.47 49.91
CA VAL A 168 -3.33 -24.25 49.55
C VAL A 168 -3.53 -25.70 49.94
N GLU A 169 -3.26 -26.62 49.03
CA GLU A 169 -3.19 -28.04 49.29
C GLU A 169 -1.72 -28.50 49.31
N THR A 170 -1.32 -29.22 50.37
CA THR A 170 -0.02 -29.91 50.42
C THR A 170 -0.15 -31.19 51.25
N GLY A 171 0.49 -32.29 50.81
CA GLY A 171 0.46 -33.56 51.54
C GLY A 171 -0.96 -34.09 51.84
N GLY A 172 -1.97 -33.70 51.06
CA GLY A 172 -3.39 -34.04 51.28
C GLY A 172 -4.12 -33.15 52.30
N ALA A 173 -3.46 -32.18 52.93
CA ALA A 173 -4.06 -31.21 53.84
C ALA A 173 -4.40 -29.89 53.12
N ILE A 174 -5.50 -29.26 53.54
CA ILE A 174 -5.96 -27.97 53.01
C ILE A 174 -5.70 -26.88 54.05
N HIS A 175 -4.96 -25.86 53.64
CA HIS A 175 -4.62 -24.68 54.43
C HIS A 175 -5.26 -23.44 53.82
N ARG A 176 -5.79 -22.57 54.67
CA ARG A 176 -6.27 -21.25 54.23
C ARG A 176 -5.37 -20.17 54.81
N ILE A 177 -4.71 -19.42 53.94
CA ILE A 177 -3.74 -18.40 54.30
C ILE A 177 -4.33 -17.05 53.92
N GLU A 178 -4.45 -16.11 54.87
CA GLU A 178 -4.89 -14.76 54.53
C GLU A 178 -3.75 -14.00 53.84
N ALA A 179 -4.06 -13.40 52.70
CA ALA A 179 -3.13 -12.62 51.92
C ALA A 179 -3.92 -11.62 51.08
N ASP A 180 -3.40 -10.41 50.93
CA ASP A 180 -3.98 -9.38 50.05
C ASP A 180 -3.28 -9.29 48.69
N CYS A 181 -2.16 -10.00 48.52
CA CYS A 181 -1.50 -10.23 47.24
C CYS A 181 -0.98 -11.67 47.13
N LEU A 182 -1.07 -12.25 45.92
CA LEU A 182 -0.46 -13.52 45.57
C LEU A 182 0.52 -13.31 44.41
N ALA A 183 1.81 -13.45 44.69
CA ALA A 183 2.88 -13.38 43.71
C ALA A 183 3.10 -14.77 43.06
N VAL A 184 2.92 -14.88 41.75
CA VAL A 184 2.98 -16.15 41.01
C VAL A 184 4.23 -16.21 40.13
N ALA A 185 5.10 -17.18 40.36
CA ALA A 185 6.32 -17.44 39.59
C ALA A 185 6.21 -18.77 38.83
N GLY A 186 5.65 -18.73 37.61
CA GLY A 186 5.43 -19.91 36.77
C GLY A 186 6.58 -20.26 35.82
N GLY A 187 7.65 -19.47 35.83
CA GLY A 187 8.83 -19.62 34.96
C GLY A 187 8.92 -18.54 33.88
N TRP A 188 9.85 -18.69 32.94
CA TRP A 188 10.23 -17.63 32.01
C TRP A 188 10.12 -18.07 30.54
N ASN A 189 9.57 -17.20 29.70
CA ASN A 189 9.45 -17.37 28.25
C ASN A 189 10.38 -16.38 27.53
N PRO A 190 11.48 -16.83 26.91
CA PRO A 190 12.33 -15.99 26.07
C PRO A 190 11.53 -15.22 25.01
N ASN A 191 11.86 -13.94 24.79
CA ASN A 191 11.18 -13.09 23.80
C ASN A 191 11.62 -13.39 22.36
N VAL A 192 11.25 -14.55 21.84
CA VAL A 192 11.69 -15.06 20.53
C VAL A 192 11.06 -14.37 19.32
N HIS A 193 10.01 -13.56 19.50
CA HIS A 193 9.20 -12.95 18.45
C HIS A 193 10.01 -12.43 17.24
N LEU A 194 10.97 -11.54 17.47
CA LEU A 194 11.78 -10.96 16.39
C LEU A 194 12.60 -12.01 15.63
N SER A 195 13.12 -13.03 16.31
CA SER A 195 13.86 -14.13 15.66
C SER A 195 12.96 -15.08 14.85
N CYS A 196 11.64 -14.96 15.00
CA CYS A 196 10.65 -15.81 14.33
C CYS A 196 9.94 -15.12 13.15
N HIS A 197 10.15 -13.81 12.93
CA HIS A 197 9.42 -13.06 11.89
C HIS A 197 9.76 -13.47 10.45
N LEU A 198 10.89 -14.12 10.21
CA LEU A 198 11.28 -14.71 8.92
C LEU A 198 11.06 -16.23 8.87
N ASN A 199 9.93 -16.69 9.44
CA ASN A 199 9.54 -18.10 9.54
C ASN A 199 10.49 -18.99 10.37
N GLY A 200 11.38 -18.37 11.15
CA GLY A 200 12.19 -19.06 12.14
C GLY A 200 11.34 -19.76 13.20
N ARG A 201 11.48 -21.08 13.34
CA ARG A 201 10.81 -21.83 14.41
C ARG A 201 11.71 -21.84 15.65
N PRO A 202 11.21 -21.45 16.83
CA PRO A 202 12.03 -21.52 18.04
C PRO A 202 12.18 -22.98 18.49
N LYS A 203 13.22 -23.27 19.28
CA LYS A 203 13.53 -24.61 19.79
C LYS A 203 13.12 -24.73 21.25
N TRP A 204 12.55 -25.86 21.63
CA TRP A 204 12.26 -26.16 23.04
C TRP A 204 13.54 -26.53 23.78
N ASP A 205 13.77 -25.92 24.93
CA ASP A 205 14.83 -26.24 25.87
C ASP A 205 14.22 -26.81 27.15
N GLU A 206 14.44 -28.11 27.39
CA GLU A 206 13.90 -28.84 28.55
C GLU A 206 14.47 -28.35 29.88
N GLY A 207 15.71 -27.86 29.90
CA GLY A 207 16.38 -27.42 31.13
C GLY A 207 15.75 -26.18 31.74
N ILE A 208 15.17 -25.32 30.89
CA ILE A 208 14.46 -24.10 31.30
C ILE A 208 12.95 -24.15 31.01
N MET A 209 12.47 -25.23 30.39
CA MET A 209 11.08 -25.45 29.98
C MET A 209 10.53 -24.25 29.19
N ALA A 210 11.25 -23.86 28.14
CA ALA A 210 10.88 -22.71 27.33
C ALA A 210 11.39 -22.80 25.88
N PHE A 211 10.82 -21.98 25.01
CA PHE A 211 11.29 -21.84 23.63
C PHE A 211 12.42 -20.81 23.53
N VAL A 212 13.53 -21.16 22.88
CA VAL A 212 14.67 -20.29 22.57
C VAL A 212 14.80 -20.04 21.05
N PRO A 213 15.44 -18.95 20.62
CA PRO A 213 15.68 -18.67 19.21
C PRO A 213 16.48 -19.77 18.51
N THR A 214 16.15 -20.04 17.25
CA THR A 214 17.00 -20.85 16.37
C THR A 214 18.11 -19.99 15.79
N PRO A 215 19.40 -20.35 15.94
CA PRO A 215 20.50 -19.64 15.30
C PRO A 215 20.31 -19.50 13.79
N GLY A 216 20.57 -18.31 13.25
CA GLY A 216 20.46 -18.03 11.82
C GLY A 216 19.03 -17.87 11.27
N ALA A 217 18.00 -17.98 12.11
CA ALA A 217 16.60 -17.81 11.71
C ALA A 217 16.30 -16.43 11.09
N VAL A 218 17.00 -15.40 11.54
CA VAL A 218 17.04 -14.08 10.89
C VAL A 218 18.51 -13.80 10.54
N PRO A 219 18.87 -13.70 9.25
CA PRO A 219 20.24 -13.47 8.84
C PRO A 219 20.87 -12.24 9.51
N GLY A 220 22.05 -12.41 10.11
CA GLY A 220 22.79 -11.34 10.78
C GLY A 220 22.26 -10.93 12.17
N LEU A 221 21.21 -11.57 12.68
CA LEU A 221 20.68 -11.38 14.04
C LEU A 221 21.12 -12.50 14.98
N GLU A 222 21.78 -12.16 16.09
CA GLU A 222 22.17 -13.11 17.14
C GLU A 222 21.52 -12.78 18.48
N ALA A 223 21.07 -13.79 19.22
CA ALA A 223 20.41 -13.61 20.51
C ALA A 223 21.43 -13.63 21.66
N ALA A 224 21.23 -12.77 22.67
CA ALA A 224 22.10 -12.67 23.84
C ALA A 224 21.31 -12.50 25.15
N GLY A 225 21.79 -13.14 26.22
CA GLY A 225 21.17 -13.09 27.56
C GLY A 225 19.90 -13.92 27.66
N ALA A 226 18.90 -13.46 28.43
CA ALA A 226 17.70 -14.24 28.75
C ALA A 226 16.87 -14.67 27.53
N VAL A 227 16.93 -13.94 26.42
CA VAL A 227 16.27 -14.39 25.18
C VAL A 227 16.96 -15.63 24.59
N ALA A 228 18.25 -15.86 24.89
CA ALA A 228 18.99 -17.06 24.51
C ALA A 228 18.90 -18.17 25.59
N GLY A 229 18.00 -18.04 26.57
CA GLY A 229 17.86 -19.00 27.68
C GLY A 229 18.81 -18.79 28.86
N VAL A 230 19.62 -17.73 28.85
CA VAL A 230 20.60 -17.44 29.93
C VAL A 230 19.99 -16.46 30.93
N PHE A 231 19.47 -16.95 32.06
CA PHE A 231 18.68 -16.12 32.99
C PHE A 231 19.48 -15.42 34.09
N SER A 232 20.66 -15.90 34.46
CA SER A 232 21.46 -15.22 35.49
C SER A 232 22.01 -13.89 34.98
N THR A 233 22.11 -12.89 35.87
CA THR A 233 22.68 -11.58 35.49
C THR A 233 24.12 -11.71 35.00
N ALA A 234 24.95 -12.51 35.68
CA ALA A 234 26.33 -12.79 35.26
C ALA A 234 26.38 -13.44 33.87
N GLY A 235 25.52 -14.43 33.62
CA GLY A 235 25.42 -15.10 32.32
C GLY A 235 24.96 -14.16 31.22
N CYS A 236 24.00 -13.28 31.49
CA CYS A 236 23.55 -12.25 30.55
C CYS A 236 24.68 -11.30 30.13
N LEU A 237 25.50 -10.85 31.09
CA LEU A 237 26.65 -9.97 30.82
C LEU A 237 27.70 -10.68 29.97
N ALA A 238 28.01 -11.94 30.28
CA ALA A 238 28.95 -12.75 29.51
C ALA A 238 28.45 -13.02 28.07
N SER A 239 27.20 -13.49 27.94
CA SER A 239 26.55 -13.75 26.66
C SER A 239 26.49 -12.50 25.78
N GLY A 240 26.14 -11.34 26.35
CA GLY A 240 26.12 -10.06 25.64
C GLY A 240 27.49 -9.66 25.08
N ALA A 241 28.55 -9.82 25.88
CA ALA A 241 29.92 -9.52 25.45
C ALA A 241 30.41 -10.47 24.35
N GLU A 242 30.10 -11.77 24.47
CA GLU A 242 30.49 -12.79 23.50
C GLU A 242 29.83 -12.57 22.13
N VAL A 243 28.50 -12.35 22.12
CA VAL A 243 27.75 -12.06 20.89
C VAL A 243 28.20 -10.74 20.27
N ALA A 244 28.46 -9.70 21.09
CA ALA A 244 28.99 -8.44 20.59
C ALA A 244 30.39 -8.60 19.97
N ALA A 245 31.25 -9.47 20.52
CA ALA A 245 32.56 -9.75 19.95
C ALA A 245 32.44 -10.38 18.55
N ARG A 246 31.59 -11.39 18.39
CA ARG A 246 31.31 -11.99 17.07
C ARG A 246 30.65 -11.01 16.10
N ALA A 247 29.81 -10.11 16.61
CA ALA A 247 29.20 -9.04 15.83
C ALA A 247 30.28 -8.12 15.23
N LEU A 248 31.27 -7.72 16.05
CA LEU A 248 32.39 -6.89 15.63
C LEU A 248 33.31 -7.62 14.65
N GLU A 249 33.64 -8.89 14.92
CA GLU A 249 34.54 -9.69 14.07
C GLU A 249 34.02 -9.82 12.64
N ALA A 250 32.74 -10.17 12.45
CA ALA A 250 32.18 -10.23 11.10
C ALA A 250 31.83 -8.85 10.50
N LEU A 251 32.01 -7.75 11.25
CA LEU A 251 32.10 -6.40 10.70
C LEU A 251 33.54 -6.01 10.34
N GLY A 252 34.51 -6.91 10.48
CA GLY A 252 35.93 -6.66 10.23
C GLY A 252 36.63 -5.87 11.34
N ALA A 253 36.04 -5.78 12.53
CA ALA A 253 36.59 -5.07 13.68
C ALA A 253 37.13 -6.04 14.74
N ARG A 254 38.25 -5.68 15.38
CA ARG A 254 38.81 -6.46 16.48
C ARG A 254 38.04 -6.19 17.78
N PRO A 255 37.49 -7.22 18.45
CA PRO A 255 36.77 -7.01 19.70
C PRO A 255 37.74 -6.59 20.81
N PRO A 256 37.40 -5.56 21.62
CA PRO A 256 38.23 -5.16 22.74
C PRO A 256 38.15 -6.18 23.89
N LYS A 257 39.23 -6.30 24.67
CA LYS A 257 39.20 -7.06 25.93
C LYS A 257 38.33 -6.31 26.94
N LEU A 258 37.24 -6.92 27.37
CA LEU A 258 36.28 -6.31 28.29
C LEU A 258 36.34 -6.98 29.67
N SER A 259 36.46 -6.18 30.73
CA SER A 259 36.27 -6.64 32.10
C SER A 259 34.78 -6.55 32.46
N LEU A 260 34.14 -7.69 32.70
CA LEU A 260 32.72 -7.74 33.04
C LEU A 260 32.46 -7.34 34.50
N PRO A 261 31.37 -6.62 34.80
CA PRO A 261 30.94 -6.38 36.17
C PRO A 261 30.67 -7.69 36.93
N VAL A 262 30.99 -7.72 38.21
CA VAL A 262 30.62 -8.84 39.11
C VAL A 262 29.14 -8.70 39.48
N ALA A 263 28.33 -9.69 39.13
CA ALA A 263 26.94 -9.76 39.59
C ALA A 263 26.86 -10.54 40.92
N GLY A 264 25.97 -10.12 41.82
CA GLY A 264 25.77 -10.80 43.10
C GLY A 264 25.23 -12.23 42.94
N GLY A 265 25.67 -13.15 43.79
CA GLY A 265 25.39 -14.61 43.71
C GLY A 265 23.95 -15.05 44.04
N GLY A 266 22.95 -14.17 43.92
CA GLY A 266 21.54 -14.46 44.18
C GLY A 266 20.76 -15.05 42.99
N ASP A 267 21.33 -14.95 41.78
CA ASP A 267 20.71 -15.38 40.52
C ASP A 267 21.24 -16.75 40.06
N ALA A 268 21.25 -17.74 40.94
CA ALA A 268 21.41 -19.13 40.48
C ALA A 268 20.25 -19.43 39.52
N GLY A 269 20.54 -20.04 38.36
CA GLY A 269 19.55 -20.28 37.31
C GLY A 269 18.25 -20.87 37.87
N SER A 270 17.10 -20.41 37.35
CA SER A 270 15.80 -20.96 37.72
C SER A 270 15.80 -22.46 37.40
N SER A 271 15.60 -23.32 38.40
CA SER A 271 15.36 -24.75 38.20
C SER A 271 13.85 -25.01 38.17
N PRO A 272 13.17 -24.90 37.01
CA PRO A 272 11.72 -25.04 36.93
C PRO A 272 11.28 -26.50 37.04
N ALA A 273 10.06 -26.71 37.54
CA ALA A 273 9.30 -27.94 37.36
C ALA A 273 8.19 -27.75 36.31
N PRO A 274 7.78 -28.81 35.59
CA PRO A 274 6.76 -28.73 34.55
C PRO A 274 5.36 -28.67 35.17
N PHE A 275 5.09 -27.56 35.87
CA PHE A 275 3.86 -27.32 36.62
C PHE A 275 3.12 -26.14 36.00
N TRP A 276 2.12 -26.45 35.16
CA TRP A 276 1.45 -25.49 34.29
C TRP A 276 0.08 -25.07 34.82
N HIS A 277 -0.69 -26.02 35.32
CA HIS A 277 -2.02 -25.75 35.86
C HIS A 277 -2.36 -26.64 37.06
N VAL A 278 -3.35 -26.20 37.84
CA VAL A 278 -3.91 -26.91 38.99
C VAL A 278 -5.34 -27.34 38.64
N GLU A 279 -5.57 -28.65 38.62
CA GLU A 279 -6.90 -29.22 38.47
C GLU A 279 -7.77 -28.87 39.70
N GLY A 280 -9.04 -28.53 39.49
CA GLY A 280 -9.93 -28.22 40.59
C GLY A 280 -11.29 -27.66 40.17
N LYS A 281 -12.11 -27.36 41.18
CA LYS A 281 -13.40 -26.68 40.97
C LYS A 281 -13.18 -25.17 40.84
N GLY A 282 -13.65 -24.58 39.75
CA GLY A 282 -13.52 -23.15 39.47
C GLY A 282 -12.94 -22.88 38.09
N ARG A 283 -12.75 -21.61 37.74
CA ARG A 283 -12.14 -21.22 36.46
C ARG A 283 -10.65 -21.04 36.64
N ALA A 284 -9.85 -21.81 35.90
CA ALA A 284 -8.41 -21.62 35.81
C ALA A 284 -8.09 -20.86 34.51
N TRP A 285 -7.85 -19.57 34.62
CA TRP A 285 -7.65 -18.67 33.47
C TRP A 285 -6.25 -18.83 32.87
N VAL A 286 -6.21 -18.81 31.55
CA VAL A 286 -5.01 -18.94 30.71
C VAL A 286 -4.74 -17.63 29.96
N ASP A 287 -5.77 -17.06 29.33
CA ASP A 287 -5.72 -15.74 28.69
C ASP A 287 -6.75 -14.83 29.37
N PHE A 288 -6.24 -13.86 30.13
CA PHE A 288 -7.05 -12.96 30.92
C PHE A 288 -7.79 -11.91 30.09
N GLN A 289 -7.28 -11.52 28.92
CA GLN A 289 -7.89 -10.44 28.14
C GLN A 289 -9.05 -10.95 27.30
N ASN A 290 -8.98 -12.20 26.86
CA ASN A 290 -10.03 -12.87 26.09
C ASN A 290 -10.85 -13.87 26.90
N ASP A 291 -10.69 -13.87 28.23
CA ASP A 291 -11.46 -14.73 29.13
C ASP A 291 -11.35 -16.23 28.81
N VAL A 292 -10.16 -16.71 28.42
CA VAL A 292 -9.93 -18.13 28.09
C VAL A 292 -9.43 -18.89 29.31
N THR A 293 -10.02 -20.06 29.56
CA THR A 293 -9.68 -20.97 30.66
C THR A 293 -9.17 -22.32 30.18
N VAL A 294 -8.60 -23.11 31.11
CA VAL A 294 -8.24 -24.53 30.87
C VAL A 294 -9.43 -25.34 30.36
N LYS A 295 -10.65 -25.04 30.83
CA LYS A 295 -11.88 -25.71 30.40
C LYS A 295 -12.18 -25.45 28.92
N ASP A 296 -11.92 -24.25 28.42
CA ASP A 296 -12.19 -23.90 27.02
C ASP A 296 -11.22 -24.61 26.08
N ILE A 297 -9.95 -24.79 26.49
CA ILE A 297 -8.98 -25.62 25.79
C ILE A 297 -9.42 -27.09 25.80
N ALA A 298 -9.87 -27.60 26.94
CA ALA A 298 -10.40 -28.96 27.05
C ALA A 298 -11.62 -29.20 26.15
N LEU A 299 -12.54 -28.23 26.09
CA LEU A 299 -13.67 -28.26 25.18
C LEU A 299 -13.20 -28.28 23.72
N ALA A 300 -12.24 -27.44 23.34
CA ALA A 300 -11.67 -27.44 21.99
C ALA A 300 -11.10 -28.83 21.62
N VAL A 301 -10.40 -29.47 22.56
CA VAL A 301 -9.87 -30.84 22.37
C VAL A 301 -11.00 -31.87 22.24
N THR A 302 -12.05 -31.76 23.04
CA THR A 302 -13.24 -32.63 22.96
C THR A 302 -13.95 -32.49 21.61
N GLU A 303 -14.03 -31.26 21.08
CA GLU A 303 -14.54 -30.97 19.73
C GLU A 303 -13.53 -31.24 18.61
N ASN A 304 -12.45 -31.96 18.92
CA ASN A 304 -11.44 -32.45 17.99
C ASN A 304 -10.54 -31.38 17.34
N PHE A 305 -10.42 -30.20 17.96
CA PHE A 305 -9.41 -29.21 17.59
C PHE A 305 -8.03 -29.58 18.18
N ARG A 306 -7.27 -30.41 17.45
CA ARG A 306 -5.95 -30.93 17.88
C ARG A 306 -4.75 -30.03 17.58
N SER A 307 -4.87 -29.18 16.57
CA SER A 307 -3.82 -28.23 16.18
C SER A 307 -3.86 -27.00 17.09
N VAL A 308 -2.69 -26.50 17.51
CA VAL A 308 -2.57 -25.23 18.26
C VAL A 308 -3.24 -24.07 17.53
N GLU A 309 -3.19 -24.06 16.19
CA GLU A 309 -3.81 -23.03 15.35
C GLU A 309 -5.35 -23.13 15.36
N HIS A 310 -5.91 -24.34 15.48
CA HIS A 310 -7.35 -24.52 15.63
C HIS A 310 -7.82 -24.15 17.04
N MET A 311 -7.11 -24.61 18.08
CA MET A 311 -7.41 -24.25 19.47
C MET A 311 -7.39 -22.73 19.65
N LYS A 312 -6.37 -22.04 19.10
CA LYS A 312 -6.29 -20.58 19.09
C LYS A 312 -7.52 -19.92 18.47
N ARG A 313 -7.96 -20.36 17.28
CA ARG A 313 -9.10 -19.76 16.56
C ARG A 313 -10.44 -20.05 17.24
N TYR A 314 -10.59 -21.24 17.80
CA TYR A 314 -11.81 -21.65 18.47
C TYR A 314 -12.00 -20.92 19.80
N THR A 315 -10.94 -20.85 20.61
CA THR A 315 -11.00 -20.25 21.96
C THR A 315 -10.71 -18.75 21.97
N THR A 316 -10.17 -18.18 20.89
CA THR A 316 -9.59 -16.83 20.82
C THR A 316 -8.30 -16.62 21.63
N GLN A 317 -7.72 -17.70 22.16
CA GLN A 317 -6.45 -17.71 22.90
C GLN A 317 -5.32 -16.97 22.16
N GLY A 318 -4.71 -15.97 22.81
CA GLY A 318 -3.55 -15.25 22.27
C GLY A 318 -3.87 -14.31 21.10
N MET A 319 -5.15 -13.98 20.88
CA MET A 319 -5.60 -13.03 19.86
C MET A 319 -5.85 -11.61 20.41
N ALA A 320 -5.66 -11.41 21.71
CA ALA A 320 -5.90 -10.13 22.36
C ALA A 320 -4.80 -9.08 22.03
N THR A 321 -4.90 -7.88 22.63
CA THR A 321 -3.94 -6.79 22.34
C THR A 321 -2.53 -7.06 22.84
N ASP A 322 -2.37 -7.97 23.80
CA ASP A 322 -1.07 -8.45 24.28
C ASP A 322 -0.43 -9.50 23.34
N GLN A 323 -1.20 -10.04 22.39
CA GLN A 323 -0.82 -11.10 21.45
C GLN A 323 -0.35 -12.39 22.15
N GLY A 324 -0.94 -12.71 23.31
CA GLY A 324 -0.69 -13.95 24.02
C GLY A 324 0.69 -14.08 24.65
N LYS A 325 1.37 -12.95 24.91
CA LYS A 325 2.71 -12.90 25.53
C LYS A 325 2.80 -13.69 26.84
N ASN A 326 1.73 -13.67 27.63
CA ASN A 326 1.68 -14.36 28.92
C ASN A 326 0.84 -15.65 28.90
N SER A 327 0.15 -15.95 27.80
CA SER A 327 -0.84 -17.04 27.74
C SER A 327 -0.45 -18.16 26.76
N ASN A 328 0.30 -17.88 25.70
CA ASN A 328 0.55 -18.85 24.61
C ASN A 328 1.29 -20.12 25.07
N VAL A 329 2.37 -20.00 25.85
CA VAL A 329 3.12 -21.18 26.32
C VAL A 329 2.31 -21.98 27.32
N LEU A 330 1.55 -21.32 28.18
CA LEU A 330 0.65 -21.98 29.14
C LEU A 330 -0.47 -22.74 28.41
N ALA A 331 -1.14 -22.11 27.45
CA ALA A 331 -2.16 -22.75 26.62
C ALA A 331 -1.60 -23.94 25.83
N LEU A 332 -0.37 -23.82 25.33
CA LEU A 332 0.33 -24.88 24.63
C LEU A 332 0.62 -26.07 25.55
N ALA A 333 1.08 -25.81 26.78
CA ALA A 333 1.34 -26.85 27.76
C ALA A 333 0.05 -27.60 28.16
N VAL A 334 -1.04 -26.86 28.38
CA VAL A 334 -2.36 -27.44 28.66
C VAL A 334 -2.85 -28.28 27.48
N LEU A 335 -2.72 -27.78 26.24
CA LEU A 335 -3.07 -28.54 25.03
C LEU A 335 -2.22 -29.80 24.87
N ALA A 336 -0.91 -29.72 25.12
CA ALA A 336 0.02 -30.83 25.03
C ALA A 336 -0.38 -31.94 26.02
N GLU A 337 -0.64 -31.58 27.27
CA GLU A 337 -1.13 -32.49 28.31
C GLU A 337 -2.45 -33.16 27.92
N LEU A 338 -3.46 -32.39 27.51
CA LEU A 338 -4.79 -32.89 27.13
C LEU A 338 -4.79 -33.75 25.86
N THR A 339 -3.75 -33.65 25.03
CA THR A 339 -3.60 -34.43 23.79
C THR A 339 -2.57 -35.55 23.92
N GLY A 340 -1.90 -35.70 25.06
CA GLY A 340 -0.86 -36.70 25.29
C GLY A 340 0.40 -36.48 24.43
N ARG A 341 0.68 -35.23 24.04
CA ARG A 341 1.83 -34.84 23.22
C ARG A 341 2.85 -34.08 24.05
N SER A 342 4.07 -33.99 23.57
CA SER A 342 5.03 -33.03 24.12
C SER A 342 4.72 -31.59 23.67
N ILE A 343 5.19 -30.62 24.43
CA ILE A 343 5.11 -29.19 24.09
C ILE A 343 5.74 -28.90 22.71
N PRO A 344 6.98 -29.36 22.39
CA PRO A 344 7.54 -29.12 21.06
C PRO A 344 6.73 -29.76 19.92
N GLU A 345 6.15 -30.95 20.12
CA GLU A 345 5.31 -31.59 19.09
C GLU A 345 4.04 -30.79 18.81
N THR A 346 3.43 -30.20 19.84
CA THR A 346 2.18 -29.44 19.70
C THR A 346 2.36 -28.19 18.83
N GLY A 347 3.59 -27.66 18.79
CA GLY A 347 4.00 -26.56 17.93
C GLY A 347 3.60 -25.18 18.45
N THR A 348 4.35 -24.15 18.07
CA THR A 348 3.98 -22.76 18.39
C THR A 348 3.06 -22.18 17.32
N THR A 349 2.26 -21.17 17.68
CA THR A 349 1.55 -20.37 16.68
C THR A 349 2.52 -19.45 15.94
N THR A 350 2.10 -18.94 14.79
CA THR A 350 2.94 -18.06 13.98
C THR A 350 3.20 -16.71 14.68
N PHE A 351 4.47 -16.32 14.83
CA PHE A 351 4.86 -14.99 15.29
C PHE A 351 4.79 -13.99 14.14
N ARG A 352 4.09 -12.87 14.33
CA ARG A 352 3.90 -11.84 13.30
C ARG A 352 4.32 -10.47 13.84
N PRO A 353 4.93 -9.61 12.99
CA PRO A 353 4.98 -8.19 13.30
C PRO A 353 3.55 -7.59 13.26
N PRO A 354 3.27 -6.54 14.05
CA PRO A 354 4.20 -5.89 14.97
C PRO A 354 4.25 -6.59 16.35
N PHE A 355 5.43 -6.63 16.98
CA PHE A 355 5.63 -7.17 18.35
C PHE A 355 4.69 -6.52 19.38
N THR A 356 4.46 -5.21 19.24
CA THR A 356 3.42 -4.45 19.94
C THR A 356 2.76 -3.51 18.94
N ALA A 357 1.47 -3.20 19.12
CA ALA A 357 0.72 -2.34 18.23
C ALA A 357 1.45 -1.03 17.86
N VAL A 358 1.36 -0.65 16.59
CA VAL A 358 1.91 0.59 16.03
C VAL A 358 0.74 1.41 15.46
N PRO A 359 0.59 2.69 15.81
CA PRO A 359 -0.47 3.54 15.27
C PRO A 359 -0.35 3.69 13.74
N LEU A 360 -1.49 3.58 13.02
CA LEU A 360 -1.51 3.76 11.56
C LEU A 360 -0.98 5.13 11.12
N GLY A 361 -1.29 6.18 11.90
CA GLY A 361 -0.80 7.54 11.64
C GLY A 361 0.73 7.67 11.68
N ALA A 362 1.42 6.82 12.44
CA ALA A 362 2.88 6.79 12.47
C ALA A 362 3.47 6.16 11.19
N ILE A 363 2.79 5.16 10.62
CA ILE A 363 3.18 4.50 9.37
C ILE A 363 2.93 5.43 8.17
N GLY A 364 1.76 6.08 8.13
CA GLY A 364 1.30 6.91 7.01
C GLY A 364 1.68 8.40 7.09
N THR A 365 2.71 8.77 7.85
CA THR A 365 3.02 10.19 8.18
C THR A 365 3.13 11.14 6.98
N HIS A 366 3.59 10.65 5.83
CA HIS A 366 3.74 11.44 4.60
C HIS A 366 2.51 11.36 3.68
N GLY A 367 1.58 10.42 3.91
CA GLY A 367 0.45 10.14 3.03
C GLY A 367 -0.84 10.87 3.39
N ARG A 368 -0.81 12.20 3.61
CA ARG A 368 -2.02 12.97 3.99
C ARG A 368 -2.16 14.28 3.22
N GLY A 369 -3.40 14.64 2.89
CA GLY A 369 -3.73 15.87 2.14
C GLY A 369 -2.94 15.97 0.84
N ALA A 370 -2.42 17.17 0.53
CA ALA A 370 -1.58 17.41 -0.64
C ALA A 370 -0.24 16.62 -0.64
N GLY A 371 0.14 15.99 0.48
CA GLY A 371 1.31 15.09 0.54
C GLY A 371 1.01 13.64 0.16
N PHE A 372 -0.27 13.27 -0.01
CA PHE A 372 -0.67 11.89 -0.30
C PHE A 372 -0.13 11.37 -1.64
N ALA A 373 -0.18 12.21 -2.68
CA ALA A 373 0.36 11.94 -3.99
C ALA A 373 0.96 13.22 -4.58
N PRO A 374 1.99 13.13 -5.44
CA PRO A 374 2.53 14.31 -6.11
C PRO A 374 1.49 14.99 -7.01
N GLU A 375 1.38 16.32 -6.91
CA GLU A 375 0.60 17.14 -7.83
C GLU A 375 1.49 17.61 -8.98
N ARG A 376 1.23 17.16 -10.21
CA ARG A 376 1.92 17.63 -11.42
C ARG A 376 1.11 18.75 -12.06
N ARG A 377 1.76 19.87 -12.35
CA ARG A 377 1.14 21.09 -12.89
C ARG A 377 1.80 21.45 -14.22
N THR A 378 1.00 21.80 -15.22
CA THR A 378 1.52 22.26 -16.50
C THR A 378 2.12 23.66 -16.38
N THR A 379 2.87 24.09 -17.38
CA THR A 379 3.45 25.44 -17.44
C THR A 379 2.39 26.53 -17.50
N SER A 380 1.16 26.21 -17.94
CA SER A 380 0.02 27.12 -18.01
C SER A 380 -0.88 27.12 -16.75
N ASP A 381 -0.64 26.22 -15.77
CA ASP A 381 -1.52 26.00 -14.60
C ASP A 381 -1.83 27.30 -13.85
N ALA A 382 -0.81 28.10 -13.53
CA ALA A 382 -0.98 29.36 -12.81
C ALA A 382 -1.89 30.33 -13.57
N ARG A 383 -1.72 30.42 -14.90
CA ARG A 383 -2.53 31.28 -15.76
C ARG A 383 -3.96 30.75 -15.86
N ALA A 384 -4.14 29.44 -16.03
CA ALA A 384 -5.48 28.85 -16.11
C ALA A 384 -6.28 29.07 -14.82
N ARG A 385 -5.66 28.91 -13.65
CA ARG A 385 -6.29 29.21 -12.35
C ARG A 385 -6.60 30.69 -12.18
N ALA A 386 -5.72 31.58 -12.65
CA ALA A 386 -5.99 33.02 -12.64
C ALA A 386 -7.19 33.41 -13.54
N LEU A 387 -7.49 32.62 -14.57
CA LEU A 387 -8.69 32.73 -15.40
C LEU A 387 -9.92 32.02 -14.78
N GLY A 388 -9.81 31.52 -13.55
CA GLY A 388 -10.91 30.89 -12.82
C GLY A 388 -11.18 29.43 -13.23
N ALA A 389 -10.28 28.80 -13.99
CA ALA A 389 -10.49 27.42 -14.43
C ALA A 389 -10.46 26.42 -13.26
N PRO A 390 -11.52 25.64 -13.03
CA PRO A 390 -11.45 24.49 -12.14
C PRO A 390 -10.58 23.40 -12.77
N MET A 391 -9.86 22.68 -11.93
CA MET A 391 -8.87 21.70 -12.37
C MET A 391 -9.39 20.27 -12.14
N VAL A 392 -9.25 19.42 -13.15
CA VAL A 392 -9.57 18.00 -13.09
C VAL A 392 -8.31 17.16 -13.06
N GLU A 393 -8.35 16.06 -12.32
CA GLU A 393 -7.25 15.10 -12.20
C GLU A 393 -7.20 14.19 -13.43
N ALA A 394 -6.00 14.06 -14.02
CA ALA A 394 -5.67 13.12 -15.08
C ALA A 394 -4.42 12.33 -14.65
N GLY A 395 -4.63 11.29 -13.85
CA GLY A 395 -3.54 10.65 -13.11
C GLY A 395 -2.99 11.61 -12.06
N LEU A 396 -1.69 11.90 -12.10
CA LEU A 396 -1.07 12.89 -11.21
C LEU A 396 -1.13 14.34 -11.74
N TRP A 397 -1.63 14.54 -12.96
CA TRP A 397 -1.74 15.87 -13.58
C TRP A 397 -3.03 16.58 -13.21
N PHE A 398 -2.97 17.89 -13.04
CA PHE A 398 -4.14 18.76 -12.95
C PHE A 398 -4.32 19.51 -14.27
N ARG A 399 -5.50 19.38 -14.90
CA ARG A 399 -5.81 20.00 -16.20
C ARG A 399 -7.02 20.95 -16.09
N PRO A 400 -7.05 22.08 -16.82
CA PRO A 400 -8.20 22.98 -16.84
C PRO A 400 -9.45 22.28 -17.40
N SER A 401 -10.53 22.27 -16.65
CA SER A 401 -11.79 21.59 -17.03
C SER A 401 -12.63 22.45 -17.98
N TRP A 402 -12.85 23.72 -17.62
CA TRP A 402 -13.46 24.78 -18.44
C TRP A 402 -12.95 26.15 -17.97
N PHE A 403 -13.27 27.21 -18.69
CA PHE A 403 -12.89 28.59 -18.41
C PHE A 403 -14.15 29.46 -18.32
N PRO A 404 -14.60 29.84 -17.10
CA PRO A 404 -15.83 30.61 -16.93
C PRO A 404 -15.72 32.04 -17.48
N ALA A 405 -16.78 32.53 -18.12
CA ALA A 405 -16.94 33.92 -18.51
C ALA A 405 -17.90 34.67 -17.55
N PRO A 406 -17.80 36.00 -17.43
CA PRO A 406 -18.73 36.79 -16.61
C PRO A 406 -20.19 36.54 -17.01
N GLY A 407 -21.02 36.20 -16.03
CA GLY A 407 -22.46 35.93 -16.22
C GLY A 407 -22.81 34.45 -16.41
N GLU A 408 -21.83 33.57 -16.65
CA GLU A 408 -22.05 32.12 -16.68
C GLU A 408 -22.17 31.56 -15.26
N THR A 409 -23.19 30.74 -15.02
CA THR A 409 -23.53 30.18 -13.70
C THR A 409 -23.30 28.68 -13.61
N SER A 410 -23.12 28.00 -14.75
CA SER A 410 -22.86 26.56 -14.80
C SER A 410 -21.66 26.22 -15.68
N TRP A 411 -20.99 25.12 -15.36
CA TRP A 411 -19.92 24.55 -16.20
C TRP A 411 -20.39 24.30 -17.65
N ARG A 412 -21.69 24.04 -17.81
CA ARG A 412 -22.32 23.73 -19.08
C ARG A 412 -22.34 24.91 -20.03
N GLU A 413 -22.72 26.09 -19.54
CA GLU A 413 -22.73 27.32 -20.32
C GLU A 413 -21.32 27.65 -20.84
N SER A 414 -20.30 27.53 -19.97
CA SER A 414 -18.90 27.72 -20.37
C SER A 414 -18.45 26.71 -21.43
N CYS A 415 -18.77 25.43 -21.22
CA CYS A 415 -18.44 24.37 -22.17
C CYS A 415 -19.11 24.60 -23.54
N ASP A 416 -20.40 24.92 -23.57
CA ASP A 416 -21.13 25.15 -24.81
C ASP A 416 -20.59 26.37 -25.58
N ARG A 417 -20.27 27.46 -24.87
CA ARG A 417 -19.58 28.62 -25.45
C ARG A 417 -18.20 28.25 -26.01
N GLU A 418 -17.41 27.50 -25.25
CA GLU A 418 -16.07 27.07 -25.68
C GLU A 418 -16.10 26.20 -26.94
N VAL A 419 -17.08 25.29 -27.04
CA VAL A 419 -17.29 24.47 -28.24
C VAL A 419 -17.67 25.36 -29.43
N ALA A 420 -18.64 26.26 -29.27
CA ALA A 420 -19.04 27.20 -30.32
C ALA A 420 -17.86 28.07 -30.77
N MET A 421 -17.08 28.58 -29.82
CA MET A 421 -15.87 29.38 -30.06
C MET A 421 -14.83 28.64 -30.92
N VAL A 422 -14.58 27.35 -30.65
CA VAL A 422 -13.69 26.52 -31.49
C VAL A 422 -14.27 26.30 -32.88
N ARG A 423 -15.59 26.09 -32.99
CA ARG A 423 -16.29 25.82 -34.26
C ARG A 423 -16.45 27.06 -35.15
N GLU A 424 -16.53 28.25 -34.57
CA GLU A 424 -16.85 29.50 -35.29
C GLU A 424 -15.64 30.43 -35.43
N ALA A 425 -14.68 30.36 -34.52
CA ALA A 425 -13.50 31.23 -34.50
C ALA A 425 -12.21 30.42 -34.30
N VAL A 426 -11.64 30.46 -33.09
CA VAL A 426 -10.41 29.76 -32.73
C VAL A 426 -10.37 29.53 -31.22
N GLY A 427 -9.94 28.34 -30.80
CA GLY A 427 -9.68 28.02 -29.40
C GLY A 427 -8.25 27.54 -29.17
N VAL A 428 -7.77 27.72 -27.94
CA VAL A 428 -6.47 27.25 -27.46
C VAL A 428 -6.65 26.33 -26.25
N VAL A 429 -6.07 25.14 -26.27
CA VAL A 429 -6.09 24.19 -25.13
C VAL A 429 -4.69 23.68 -24.81
N ASP A 430 -4.43 23.46 -23.52
CA ASP A 430 -3.19 22.85 -23.04
C ASP A 430 -3.22 21.32 -23.17
N VAL A 431 -2.36 20.80 -24.06
CA VAL A 431 -2.13 19.36 -24.31
C VAL A 431 -0.75 18.92 -23.85
N SER A 432 -0.06 19.73 -23.03
CA SER A 432 1.29 19.46 -22.53
C SER A 432 1.38 18.15 -21.73
N THR A 433 0.26 17.64 -21.22
CA THR A 433 0.23 16.42 -20.40
C THR A 433 0.32 15.13 -21.22
N LEU A 434 0.19 15.16 -22.55
CA LEU A 434 0.40 13.97 -23.40
C LEU A 434 1.82 13.44 -23.19
N GLY A 435 1.96 12.11 -23.16
CA GLY A 435 3.28 11.50 -23.11
C GLY A 435 4.03 11.80 -24.39
N LYS A 436 5.33 12.05 -24.29
CA LYS A 436 6.20 12.32 -25.43
C LYS A 436 7.44 11.46 -25.28
N ILE A 437 7.75 10.65 -26.28
CA ILE A 437 8.91 9.75 -26.27
C ILE A 437 9.70 10.04 -27.54
N ASP A 438 10.93 10.50 -27.35
CA ASP A 438 11.89 10.73 -28.42
C ASP A 438 12.60 9.39 -28.70
N ILE A 439 12.58 8.97 -29.97
CA ILE A 439 13.02 7.65 -30.44
C ILE A 439 14.03 7.88 -31.56
N GLN A 440 15.28 7.48 -31.33
CA GLN A 440 16.39 7.71 -32.24
C GLN A 440 17.17 6.44 -32.53
N GLY A 441 17.70 6.32 -33.75
CA GLY A 441 18.56 5.21 -34.16
C GLY A 441 18.22 4.71 -35.56
N PRO A 442 19.15 4.02 -36.24
CA PRO A 442 18.93 3.49 -37.59
C PRO A 442 17.76 2.50 -37.65
N ASP A 443 17.49 1.79 -36.54
CA ASP A 443 16.42 0.78 -36.47
C ASP A 443 15.11 1.32 -35.88
N ALA A 444 15.00 2.63 -35.61
CA ALA A 444 13.77 3.24 -35.09
C ALA A 444 12.52 2.94 -35.95
N PRO A 445 12.59 2.98 -37.30
CA PRO A 445 11.50 2.54 -38.17
C PRO A 445 11.03 1.10 -37.90
N ALA A 446 11.98 0.15 -37.77
CA ALA A 446 11.69 -1.26 -37.55
C ALA A 446 11.14 -1.52 -36.14
N PHE A 447 11.65 -0.80 -35.15
CA PHE A 447 11.13 -0.82 -33.79
C PHE A 447 9.68 -0.34 -33.73
N LEU A 448 9.38 0.80 -34.37
CA LEU A 448 8.01 1.32 -34.44
C LEU A 448 7.06 0.36 -35.16
N ASP A 449 7.51 -0.27 -36.25
CA ASP A 449 6.75 -1.33 -36.93
C ASP A 449 6.48 -2.54 -36.04
N PHE A 450 7.32 -2.81 -35.03
CA PHE A 450 7.13 -3.93 -34.12
C PHE A 450 6.14 -3.61 -32.98
N VAL A 451 6.17 -2.39 -32.45
CA VAL A 451 5.34 -1.98 -31.30
C VAL A 451 3.96 -1.43 -31.69
N TYR A 452 3.85 -0.77 -32.84
CA TYR A 452 2.56 -0.33 -33.39
C TYR A 452 1.93 -1.40 -34.28
N ALA A 453 0.60 -1.47 -34.30
CA ALA A 453 -0.13 -2.37 -35.19
C ALA A 453 -0.01 -1.95 -36.67
N ASN A 454 0.00 -0.65 -36.94
CA ASN A 454 0.18 -0.07 -38.28
C ASN A 454 1.65 0.20 -38.59
N ARG A 455 1.95 0.41 -39.88
CA ARG A 455 3.32 0.65 -40.36
C ARG A 455 3.75 2.08 -40.09
N PHE A 456 4.97 2.30 -39.65
CA PHE A 456 5.67 3.58 -39.49
C PHE A 456 6.95 3.67 -40.32
N SER A 457 7.52 2.55 -40.75
CA SER A 457 8.76 2.53 -41.55
C SER A 457 8.71 3.25 -42.90
N THR A 458 7.51 3.47 -43.43
CA THR A 458 7.28 4.22 -44.68
C THR A 458 6.90 5.68 -44.45
N LEU A 459 6.90 6.16 -43.20
CA LEU A 459 6.53 7.52 -42.87
C LEU A 459 7.68 8.47 -43.24
N LYS A 460 7.41 9.37 -44.19
CA LYS A 460 8.40 10.36 -44.66
C LYS A 460 8.70 11.38 -43.55
N PRO A 461 9.94 11.91 -43.46
CA PRO A 461 10.25 13.06 -42.61
C PRO A 461 9.29 14.23 -42.83
N GLY A 462 8.98 14.96 -41.77
CA GLY A 462 8.00 16.04 -41.79
C GLY A 462 6.55 15.56 -41.82
N ARG A 463 6.28 14.27 -41.59
CA ARG A 463 4.93 13.71 -41.49
C ARG A 463 4.71 13.02 -40.15
N ALA A 464 3.45 13.02 -39.73
CA ALA A 464 2.98 12.29 -38.59
C ALA A 464 1.97 11.22 -39.00
N ARG A 465 1.78 10.21 -38.14
CA ARG A 465 0.80 9.16 -38.36
C ARG A 465 0.20 8.73 -37.01
N TYR A 466 -1.11 8.61 -36.98
CA TYR A 466 -1.83 8.01 -35.85
C TYR A 466 -1.63 6.49 -35.88
N GLY A 467 -1.40 5.88 -34.72
CA GLY A 467 -1.19 4.45 -34.56
C GLY A 467 -1.79 3.91 -33.28
N ILE A 468 -2.07 2.61 -33.28
CA ILE A 468 -2.54 1.88 -32.10
C ILE A 468 -1.48 0.84 -31.71
N MET A 469 -1.21 0.71 -30.42
CA MET A 469 -0.37 -0.34 -29.86
C MET A 469 -1.27 -1.41 -29.26
N LEU A 470 -0.92 -2.67 -29.46
CA LEU A 470 -1.65 -3.80 -28.87
C LEU A 470 -0.84 -4.43 -27.74
N ARG A 471 -1.55 -5.00 -26.77
CA ARG A 471 -0.99 -5.94 -25.81
C ARG A 471 -0.81 -7.31 -26.47
N GLU A 472 0.04 -8.14 -25.88
CA GLU A 472 0.30 -9.51 -26.36
C GLU A 472 -0.97 -10.35 -26.50
N ASP A 473 -2.04 -10.07 -25.75
CA ASP A 473 -3.31 -10.78 -25.81
C ASP A 473 -4.29 -10.29 -26.90
N GLY A 474 -3.89 -9.28 -27.68
CA GLY A 474 -4.62 -8.74 -28.83
C GLY A 474 -5.51 -7.53 -28.53
N HIS A 475 -5.60 -7.07 -27.27
CA HIS A 475 -6.36 -5.88 -26.91
C HIS A 475 -5.55 -4.60 -27.12
N VAL A 476 -6.24 -3.48 -27.32
CA VAL A 476 -5.58 -2.17 -27.46
C VAL A 476 -4.93 -1.78 -26.13
N MET A 477 -3.64 -1.44 -26.18
CA MET A 477 -2.85 -1.00 -25.05
C MET A 477 -2.97 0.52 -24.84
N ASP A 478 -2.68 1.26 -25.90
CA ASP A 478 -2.68 2.71 -25.98
C ASP A 478 -2.65 3.13 -27.45
N ASP A 479 -2.87 4.40 -27.72
CA ASP A 479 -2.77 5.00 -29.04
C ASP A 479 -1.87 6.24 -29.04
N GLY A 480 -1.68 6.82 -30.21
CA GLY A 480 -1.09 8.13 -30.32
C GLY A 480 -0.60 8.48 -31.71
N THR A 481 -0.07 9.69 -31.83
CA THR A 481 0.50 10.18 -33.09
C THR A 481 2.02 10.19 -32.99
N THR A 482 2.68 9.54 -33.93
CA THR A 482 4.15 9.57 -34.03
C THR A 482 4.59 10.39 -35.24
N ALA A 483 5.45 11.37 -34.99
CA ALA A 483 6.06 12.24 -35.99
C ALA A 483 7.41 11.70 -36.43
N CYS A 484 7.68 11.69 -37.74
CA CYS A 484 9.00 11.43 -38.31
C CYS A 484 9.74 12.78 -38.47
N LEU A 485 10.72 13.03 -37.61
CA LEU A 485 11.55 14.24 -37.64
C LEU A 485 12.76 14.07 -38.57
N GLY A 486 13.19 12.82 -38.78
CA GLY A 486 14.23 12.43 -39.73
C GLY A 486 14.25 10.92 -39.94
N PRO A 487 15.08 10.38 -40.85
CA PRO A 487 15.06 8.96 -41.23
C PRO A 487 15.15 7.95 -40.07
N GLY A 488 15.84 8.32 -38.99
CA GLY A 488 15.96 7.53 -37.76
C GLY A 488 15.61 8.33 -36.51
N HIS A 489 14.76 9.36 -36.62
CA HIS A 489 14.36 10.21 -35.49
C HIS A 489 12.85 10.41 -35.50
N PHE A 490 12.20 9.89 -34.48
CA PHE A 490 10.75 9.95 -34.30
C PHE A 490 10.40 10.56 -32.95
N LEU A 491 9.27 11.25 -32.90
CA LEU A 491 8.65 11.72 -31.66
C LEU A 491 7.28 11.09 -31.55
N MET A 492 7.15 10.13 -30.63
CA MET A 492 5.91 9.47 -30.30
C MET A 492 5.14 10.30 -29.28
N THR A 493 3.85 10.52 -29.54
CA THR A 493 2.91 10.95 -28.51
C THR A 493 2.12 9.76 -28.00
N THR A 494 1.79 9.79 -26.71
CA THR A 494 0.93 8.82 -26.04
C THR A 494 -0.14 9.57 -25.27
N THR A 495 -1.14 8.87 -24.79
CA THR A 495 -2.12 9.47 -23.88
C THR A 495 -1.48 9.88 -22.55
N THR A 496 -2.13 10.82 -21.85
CA THR A 496 -1.59 11.41 -20.61
C THR A 496 -1.36 10.39 -19.50
N ALA A 497 -2.33 9.51 -19.26
CA ALA A 497 -2.25 8.55 -18.16
C ALA A 497 -1.32 7.36 -18.48
N ALA A 498 -1.20 6.98 -19.76
CA ALA A 498 -0.41 5.82 -20.16
C ALA A 498 1.07 6.13 -20.42
N ALA A 499 1.49 7.40 -20.45
CA ALA A 499 2.87 7.81 -20.77
C ALA A 499 3.98 6.98 -20.09
N GLY A 500 3.86 6.76 -18.77
CA GLY A 500 4.83 5.95 -18.02
C GLY A 500 4.74 4.45 -18.35
N THR A 501 3.54 3.92 -18.57
CA THR A 501 3.32 2.53 -18.94
C THR A 501 3.84 2.23 -20.34
N VAL A 502 3.62 3.12 -21.31
CA VAL A 502 4.15 2.98 -22.68
C VAL A 502 5.67 3.06 -22.66
N MET A 503 6.28 4.03 -21.97
CA MET A 503 7.75 4.10 -21.86
C MET A 503 8.34 2.81 -21.29
N ARG A 504 7.77 2.29 -20.19
CA ARG A 504 8.20 1.01 -19.60
C ARG A 504 8.02 -0.16 -20.57
N HIS A 505 6.93 -0.18 -21.33
CA HIS A 505 6.70 -1.20 -22.35
C HIS A 505 7.77 -1.14 -23.45
N LEU A 506 8.06 0.03 -24.00
CA LEU A 506 9.10 0.21 -25.02
C LEU A 506 10.49 -0.20 -24.49
N GLU A 507 10.83 0.14 -23.24
CA GLU A 507 12.08 -0.32 -22.61
C GLU A 507 12.13 -1.84 -22.49
N PHE A 508 11.04 -2.48 -22.05
CA PHE A 508 10.95 -3.94 -21.98
C PHE A 508 11.12 -4.58 -23.36
N VAL A 509 10.49 -4.02 -24.40
CA VAL A 509 10.64 -4.53 -25.77
C VAL A 509 12.09 -4.44 -26.21
N LEU A 510 12.76 -3.30 -26.02
CA LEU A 510 14.17 -3.15 -26.41
C LEU A 510 15.11 -4.03 -25.61
N GLN A 511 14.92 -4.18 -24.30
CA GLN A 511 15.83 -4.96 -23.45
C GLN A 511 15.58 -6.47 -23.54
N GLY A 512 14.31 -6.87 -23.65
CA GLY A 512 13.88 -8.26 -23.50
C GLY A 512 13.49 -8.97 -24.79
N LEU A 513 12.90 -8.26 -25.77
CA LEU A 513 12.36 -8.87 -26.99
C LEU A 513 13.20 -8.58 -28.24
N ARG A 514 13.69 -7.36 -28.36
CA ARG A 514 14.45 -6.84 -29.50
C ARG A 514 15.77 -6.16 -29.10
N PRO A 515 16.64 -6.83 -28.29
CA PRO A 515 17.95 -6.28 -27.93
C PRO A 515 18.91 -6.20 -29.12
N ASP A 516 18.54 -6.76 -30.27
CA ASP A 516 19.25 -6.68 -31.54
C ASP A 516 19.13 -5.32 -32.24
N LEU A 517 18.13 -4.49 -31.90
CA LEU A 517 17.87 -3.23 -32.58
C LEU A 517 18.72 -2.07 -32.03
N ASP A 518 19.35 -1.29 -32.91
CA ASP A 518 20.03 -0.05 -32.54
C ASP A 518 19.04 1.11 -32.45
N VAL A 519 18.39 1.19 -31.28
CA VAL A 519 17.44 2.24 -30.93
C VAL A 519 17.73 2.77 -29.53
N ARG A 520 17.54 4.08 -29.36
CA ARG A 520 17.56 4.79 -28.08
C ARG A 520 16.23 5.50 -27.92
N ILE A 521 15.67 5.42 -26.72
CA ILE A 521 14.42 6.07 -26.36
C ILE A 521 14.64 6.94 -25.13
N ALA A 522 14.00 8.11 -25.09
CA ALA A 522 14.00 9.00 -23.94
C ALA A 522 12.61 9.62 -23.77
N SER A 523 12.13 9.70 -22.53
CA SER A 523 10.91 10.48 -22.29
C SER A 523 11.22 11.96 -22.45
N ALA A 524 10.50 12.61 -23.37
CA ALA A 524 10.52 14.05 -23.60
C ALA A 524 9.28 14.74 -23.01
N THR A 525 8.44 14.01 -22.27
CA THR A 525 7.10 14.45 -21.80
C THR A 525 7.14 15.81 -21.11
N GLU A 526 8.04 15.98 -20.13
CA GLU A 526 8.15 17.20 -19.31
C GLU A 526 9.10 18.24 -19.92
N GLY A 527 9.87 17.88 -20.94
CA GLY A 527 10.77 18.81 -21.62
C GLY A 527 10.02 19.82 -22.51
N TRP A 528 8.78 19.50 -22.88
CA TRP A 528 7.98 20.26 -23.84
C TRP A 528 6.60 20.63 -23.29
N ALA A 529 6.29 21.92 -23.35
CA ALA A 529 4.92 22.42 -23.28
C ALA A 529 4.31 22.40 -24.67
N GLN A 530 3.02 22.09 -24.79
CA GLN A 530 2.35 21.94 -26.08
C GLN A 530 0.90 22.43 -26.00
N PHE A 531 0.52 23.28 -26.94
CA PHE A 531 -0.82 23.88 -27.00
C PHE A 531 -1.46 23.60 -28.36
N ALA A 532 -2.71 23.12 -28.33
CA ALA A 532 -3.48 22.95 -29.55
C ALA A 532 -4.25 24.23 -29.85
N VAL A 533 -4.13 24.72 -31.08
CA VAL A 533 -4.85 25.86 -31.63
C VAL A 533 -5.78 25.32 -32.71
N ALA A 534 -7.09 25.43 -32.52
CA ALA A 534 -8.08 24.80 -33.39
C ALA A 534 -9.23 25.73 -33.72
N GLY A 535 -9.70 25.69 -34.97
CA GLY A 535 -10.85 26.43 -35.47
C GLY A 535 -10.63 27.01 -36.86
N PRO A 536 -11.68 27.51 -37.53
CA PRO A 536 -11.57 28.08 -38.88
C PRO A 536 -10.62 29.28 -38.97
N ARG A 537 -10.43 30.04 -37.87
CA ARG A 537 -9.49 31.19 -37.81
C ARG A 537 -8.11 30.84 -37.26
N ALA A 538 -7.83 29.58 -36.97
CA ALA A 538 -6.50 29.17 -36.52
C ALA A 538 -5.38 29.47 -37.54
N PRO A 539 -5.56 29.42 -38.88
CA PRO A 539 -4.56 29.91 -39.81
C PRO A 539 -4.23 31.40 -39.62
N GLU A 540 -5.25 32.23 -39.39
CA GLU A 540 -5.12 33.67 -39.14
C GLU A 540 -4.40 33.95 -37.82
N LEU A 541 -4.60 33.11 -36.79
CA LEU A 541 -3.86 33.22 -35.53
C LEU A 541 -2.35 33.02 -35.72
N LEU A 542 -1.98 32.06 -36.57
CA LEU A 542 -0.59 31.72 -36.88
C LEU A 542 0.08 32.76 -37.81
N ASP A 543 -0.70 33.60 -38.48
CA ASP A 543 -0.16 34.59 -39.40
C ASP A 543 0.75 35.58 -38.64
N GLY A 544 1.96 35.77 -39.16
CA GLY A 544 3.01 36.54 -38.49
C GLY A 544 3.39 36.06 -37.07
N LEU A 545 3.08 34.83 -36.67
CA LEU A 545 3.54 34.23 -35.41
C LEU A 545 4.91 33.56 -35.57
N LEU A 546 5.10 32.83 -36.68
CA LEU A 546 6.32 32.09 -36.96
C LEU A 546 7.32 32.98 -37.69
N ASP A 547 8.59 32.97 -37.25
CA ASP A 547 9.66 33.75 -37.87
C ASP A 547 9.89 33.34 -39.35
N ARG A 548 9.61 32.06 -39.66
CA ARG A 548 9.65 31.48 -41.01
C ARG A 548 8.47 30.51 -41.16
N PRO A 549 7.29 30.98 -41.60
CA PRO A 549 6.14 30.11 -41.77
C PRO A 549 6.35 29.14 -42.94
N PRO A 550 5.72 27.94 -42.91
CA PRO A 550 5.68 27.05 -44.07
C PRO A 550 4.97 27.76 -45.24
N GLY A 551 5.42 27.53 -46.48
CA GLY A 551 4.74 28.05 -47.66
C GLY A 551 3.37 27.39 -47.89
N PRO A 552 2.57 27.92 -48.83
CA PRO A 552 1.29 27.31 -49.19
C PRO A 552 1.45 25.85 -49.62
N GLY A 553 0.84 24.91 -48.87
CA GLY A 553 0.94 23.47 -49.12
C GLY A 553 2.08 22.75 -48.38
N ASP A 554 2.98 23.49 -47.71
CA ASP A 554 4.14 22.91 -46.99
C ASP A 554 3.78 22.36 -45.60
N LEU A 555 2.54 22.57 -45.14
CA LEU A 555 2.00 21.98 -43.91
C LEU A 555 0.68 21.24 -44.18
N PRO A 556 0.70 20.10 -44.92
CA PRO A 556 -0.50 19.31 -45.19
C PRO A 556 -1.03 18.69 -43.89
N PHE A 557 -2.27 18.19 -43.91
CA PHE A 557 -2.79 17.41 -42.78
C PHE A 557 -1.85 16.26 -42.39
N MET A 558 -1.61 16.11 -41.08
CA MET A 558 -0.56 15.25 -40.51
C MET A 558 0.87 15.61 -40.98
N GLY A 559 1.11 16.89 -41.23
CA GLY A 559 2.43 17.48 -41.45
C GLY A 559 3.08 17.92 -40.14
N VAL A 560 4.41 17.94 -40.12
CA VAL A 560 5.23 18.36 -38.99
C VAL A 560 6.29 19.31 -39.51
N PHE A 561 6.45 20.44 -38.83
CA PHE A 561 7.36 21.49 -39.25
C PHE A 561 8.09 22.07 -38.03
N GLU A 562 9.41 22.22 -38.14
CA GLU A 562 10.22 22.90 -37.13
C GLU A 562 10.34 24.38 -37.50
N ALA A 563 10.06 25.26 -36.54
CA ALA A 563 10.03 26.71 -36.74
C ALA A 563 10.64 27.44 -35.53
N SER A 564 10.51 28.76 -35.52
CA SER A 564 10.81 29.58 -34.34
C SER A 564 9.77 30.69 -34.17
N ILE A 565 9.56 31.11 -32.93
CA ILE A 565 8.76 32.28 -32.55
C ILE A 565 9.69 33.21 -31.79
N SER A 566 9.98 34.38 -32.35
CA SER A 566 10.92 35.34 -31.73
C SER A 566 12.28 34.72 -31.39
N GLY A 567 12.80 33.85 -32.27
CA GLY A 567 14.05 33.12 -32.10
C GLY A 567 13.99 31.89 -31.18
N VAL A 568 12.86 31.62 -30.52
CA VAL A 568 12.68 30.42 -29.69
C VAL A 568 12.25 29.25 -30.58
N PRO A 569 12.99 28.12 -30.60
CA PRO A 569 12.62 26.95 -31.40
C PRO A 569 11.27 26.35 -30.98
N VAL A 570 10.43 26.04 -31.96
CA VAL A 570 9.13 25.39 -31.76
C VAL A 570 8.93 24.26 -32.78
N ARG A 571 8.08 23.30 -32.43
CA ARG A 571 7.60 22.28 -33.37
C ARG A 571 6.10 22.47 -33.58
N VAL A 572 5.68 22.47 -34.83
CA VAL A 572 4.28 22.63 -35.23
C VAL A 572 3.80 21.32 -35.84
N PHE A 573 2.73 20.77 -35.29
CA PHE A 573 2.11 19.52 -35.73
C PHE A 573 0.72 19.83 -36.29
N ARG A 574 0.48 19.52 -37.56
CA ARG A 574 -0.81 19.72 -38.23
C ARG A 574 -1.77 18.58 -37.93
N ILE A 575 -2.20 18.52 -36.68
CA ILE A 575 -3.05 17.47 -36.12
C ILE A 575 -4.24 18.09 -35.39
N SER A 576 -5.36 17.37 -35.37
CA SER A 576 -6.60 17.88 -34.80
C SER A 576 -7.37 16.79 -34.10
N PHE A 577 -7.67 17.04 -32.82
CA PHE A 577 -8.56 16.20 -32.01
C PHE A 577 -9.98 16.79 -31.89
N SER A 578 -10.22 18.00 -32.42
CA SER A 578 -11.55 18.63 -32.47
C SER A 578 -12.28 18.38 -33.79
N GLY A 579 -11.55 17.93 -34.82
CA GLY A 579 -12.06 17.84 -36.19
C GLY A 579 -12.14 19.17 -36.93
N GLU A 580 -11.69 20.26 -36.32
CA GLU A 580 -11.45 21.54 -37.00
C GLU A 580 -10.06 21.60 -37.61
N TRP A 581 -9.81 22.62 -38.42
CA TRP A 581 -8.45 22.99 -38.79
C TRP A 581 -7.65 23.23 -37.51
N GLY A 582 -6.63 22.42 -37.21
CA GLY A 582 -5.88 22.50 -35.95
C GLY A 582 -4.38 22.24 -36.06
N VAL A 583 -3.60 23.01 -35.31
CA VAL A 583 -2.16 22.75 -35.10
C VAL A 583 -1.87 22.58 -33.61
N GLU A 584 -0.88 21.78 -33.29
CA GLU A 584 -0.27 21.75 -31.96
C GLU A 584 1.11 22.39 -32.03
N ILE A 585 1.38 23.35 -31.16
CA ILE A 585 2.66 24.06 -31.09
C ILE A 585 3.36 23.64 -29.82
N ALA A 586 4.50 22.95 -29.96
CA ALA A 586 5.35 22.54 -28.87
C ALA A 586 6.55 23.48 -28.72
N VAL A 587 6.85 23.88 -27.49
CA VAL A 587 8.00 24.70 -27.10
C VAL A 587 8.69 24.09 -25.88
N GLY A 588 9.98 24.35 -25.70
CA GLY A 588 10.67 23.97 -24.46
C GLY A 588 9.91 24.48 -23.23
N ALA A 589 9.72 23.63 -22.22
CA ALA A 589 8.81 23.88 -21.11
C ALA A 589 9.06 25.22 -20.38
N SER A 590 10.30 25.70 -20.33
CA SER A 590 10.65 27.00 -19.76
C SER A 590 9.95 28.20 -20.42
N HIS A 591 9.48 28.06 -21.66
CA HIS A 591 8.75 29.09 -22.41
C HIS A 591 7.24 28.81 -22.49
N GLY A 592 6.75 27.72 -21.90
CA GLY A 592 5.38 27.28 -22.07
C GLY A 592 4.33 28.29 -21.59
N ALA A 593 4.55 28.92 -20.43
CA ALA A 593 3.65 29.95 -19.91
C ALA A 593 3.55 31.16 -20.86
N ALA A 594 4.69 31.62 -21.36
CA ALA A 594 4.76 32.75 -22.28
C ALA A 594 4.09 32.45 -23.62
N LEU A 595 4.28 31.23 -24.16
CA LEU A 595 3.60 30.80 -25.38
C LEU A 595 2.08 30.74 -25.16
N PHE A 596 1.62 30.21 -24.01
CA PHE A 596 0.19 30.16 -23.71
C PHE A 596 -0.44 31.56 -23.72
N ASP A 597 0.16 32.52 -23.00
CA ASP A 597 -0.34 33.90 -22.95
C ASP A 597 -0.38 34.54 -24.34
N LEU A 598 0.70 34.38 -25.14
CA LEU A 598 0.77 34.88 -26.50
C LEU A 598 -0.35 34.31 -27.40
N LEU A 599 -0.60 33.00 -27.31
CA LEU A 599 -1.66 32.35 -28.08
C LEU A 599 -3.05 32.82 -27.63
N LEU A 600 -3.27 33.01 -26.33
CA LEU A 600 -4.56 33.49 -25.82
C LEU A 600 -4.85 34.93 -26.23
N ASP A 601 -3.86 35.82 -26.19
CA ASP A 601 -4.05 37.22 -26.59
C ASP A 601 -4.38 37.33 -28.08
N ARG A 602 -3.68 36.55 -28.92
CA ARG A 602 -4.01 36.46 -30.35
C ARG A 602 -5.38 35.82 -30.59
N ALA A 603 -5.72 34.75 -29.89
CA ALA A 603 -7.04 34.11 -30.02
C ALA A 603 -8.17 35.09 -29.68
N ARG A 604 -8.04 35.86 -28.59
CA ARG A 604 -9.03 36.87 -28.18
C ARG A 604 -9.22 37.97 -29.22
N ALA A 605 -8.15 38.43 -29.87
CA ALA A 605 -8.23 39.39 -30.96
C ALA A 605 -9.05 38.87 -32.15
N LEU A 606 -9.17 37.56 -32.29
CA LEU A 606 -9.95 36.87 -33.32
C LEU A 606 -11.33 36.38 -32.83
N GLY A 607 -11.80 36.86 -31.68
CA GLY A 607 -13.07 36.41 -31.09
C GLY A 607 -13.02 35.01 -30.47
N GLY A 608 -11.81 34.49 -30.27
CA GLY A 608 -11.51 33.20 -29.68
C GLY A 608 -11.04 33.28 -28.22
N GLY A 609 -10.43 32.19 -27.72
CA GLY A 609 -9.99 32.12 -26.33
C GLY A 609 -9.54 30.73 -25.86
N PRO A 610 -9.34 30.56 -24.55
CA PRO A 610 -8.99 29.26 -23.97
C PRO A 610 -10.21 28.34 -23.91
N TYR A 611 -10.00 27.04 -24.09
CA TYR A 611 -11.01 26.01 -23.80
C TYR A 611 -10.42 24.86 -23.01
N GLY A 612 -11.27 24.22 -22.19
CA GLY A 612 -10.87 23.18 -21.26
C GLY A 612 -11.17 21.76 -21.74
N MET A 613 -10.94 20.80 -20.83
CA MET A 613 -11.18 19.39 -21.08
C MET A 613 -12.62 19.03 -21.38
N GLU A 614 -13.61 19.74 -20.81
CA GLU A 614 -15.03 19.47 -21.09
C GLU A 614 -15.36 19.77 -22.55
N ALA A 615 -14.99 20.96 -23.04
CA ALA A 615 -15.20 21.32 -24.45
C ALA A 615 -14.40 20.41 -25.40
N LEU A 616 -13.15 20.07 -25.06
CA LEU A 616 -12.37 19.10 -25.83
C LEU A 616 -13.05 17.73 -25.90
N ASN A 617 -13.68 17.30 -24.80
CA ASN A 617 -14.43 16.04 -24.75
C ASN A 617 -15.69 16.08 -25.62
N VAL A 618 -16.42 17.21 -25.68
CA VAL A 618 -17.54 17.36 -26.63
C VAL A 618 -17.04 17.26 -28.07
N LEU A 619 -16.03 18.06 -28.43
CA LEU A 619 -15.50 18.16 -29.78
C LEU A 619 -15.01 16.81 -30.32
N ARG A 620 -14.34 16.00 -29.48
CA ARG A 620 -13.87 14.67 -29.87
C ARG A 620 -15.00 13.64 -29.98
N ILE A 621 -16.02 13.73 -29.11
CA ILE A 621 -17.21 12.86 -29.19
C ILE A 621 -17.96 13.13 -30.49
N GLU A 622 -18.12 14.39 -30.88
CA GLU A 622 -18.73 14.78 -32.15
C GLU A 622 -18.03 14.14 -33.37
N LYS A 623 -16.72 13.91 -33.27
CA LYS A 623 -15.91 13.24 -34.31
C LYS A 623 -15.81 11.73 -34.17
N GLY A 624 -16.33 11.14 -33.08
CA GLY A 624 -16.15 9.73 -32.77
C GLY A 624 -14.72 9.35 -32.42
N PHE A 625 -13.89 10.32 -32.00
CA PHE A 625 -12.51 10.05 -31.62
C PHE A 625 -12.42 9.40 -30.25
N LEU A 626 -11.44 8.52 -30.12
CA LEU A 626 -11.29 7.60 -29.00
C LEU A 626 -10.47 8.23 -27.89
N THR A 627 -10.75 7.80 -26.67
CA THR A 627 -9.93 8.08 -25.49
C THR A 627 -9.80 6.81 -24.64
N HIS A 628 -9.23 6.92 -23.45
CA HIS A 628 -9.22 5.82 -22.47
C HIS A 628 -10.61 5.36 -22.05
N ALA A 629 -11.65 6.19 -22.24
CA ALA A 629 -13.03 5.78 -22.00
C ALA A 629 -13.45 4.65 -22.95
N GLU A 630 -12.98 4.68 -24.20
CA GLU A 630 -13.21 3.63 -25.19
C GLU A 630 -12.12 2.55 -25.18
N MET A 631 -10.89 2.88 -24.78
CA MET A 631 -9.75 1.97 -24.69
C MET A 631 -9.49 1.49 -23.25
N HIS A 632 -10.48 0.85 -22.63
CA HIS A 632 -10.44 0.46 -21.21
C HIS A 632 -9.78 -0.91 -20.92
N GLY A 633 -8.92 -1.38 -21.83
CA GLY A 633 -8.14 -2.62 -21.69
C GLY A 633 -8.89 -3.92 -22.01
N ARG A 634 -10.19 -3.86 -22.30
CA ARG A 634 -11.01 -5.01 -22.75
C ARG A 634 -11.41 -4.93 -24.22
N THR A 635 -11.04 -3.85 -24.90
CA THR A 635 -11.46 -3.55 -26.27
C THR A 635 -10.36 -3.94 -27.25
N THR A 636 -10.75 -4.60 -28.34
CA THR A 636 -9.87 -4.95 -29.44
C THR A 636 -9.88 -3.87 -30.53
N ALA A 637 -8.96 -3.95 -31.49
CA ALA A 637 -9.03 -3.10 -32.66
C ALA A 637 -10.34 -3.32 -33.46
N PHE A 638 -10.86 -4.56 -33.47
CA PHE A 638 -12.12 -4.90 -34.14
C PHE A 638 -13.35 -4.26 -33.45
N ASP A 639 -13.36 -4.26 -32.12
CA ASP A 639 -14.43 -3.63 -31.34
C ASP A 639 -14.48 -2.12 -31.62
N LEU A 640 -13.31 -1.50 -31.82
CA LEU A 640 -13.17 -0.06 -32.12
C LEU A 640 -13.39 0.30 -33.60
N GLY A 641 -13.56 -0.67 -34.50
CA GLY A 641 -13.62 -0.41 -35.94
C GLY A 641 -12.26 0.00 -36.55
N LEU A 642 -11.16 -0.34 -35.88
CA LEU A 642 -9.78 -0.04 -36.27
C LEU A 642 -9.01 -1.29 -36.73
N GLU A 643 -9.68 -2.42 -37.00
CA GLU A 643 -9.05 -3.68 -37.40
C GLU A 643 -8.17 -3.52 -38.65
N ARG A 644 -8.53 -2.60 -39.56
CA ARG A 644 -7.74 -2.30 -40.76
C ARG A 644 -6.41 -1.62 -40.48
N MET A 645 -6.19 -1.10 -39.27
CA MET A 645 -4.90 -0.56 -38.85
C MET A 645 -3.89 -1.67 -38.54
N ILE A 646 -4.34 -2.90 -38.28
CA ILE A 646 -3.42 -4.03 -38.09
C ILE A 646 -2.86 -4.41 -39.46
N ALA A 647 -1.60 -4.05 -39.70
CA ALA A 647 -0.97 -4.29 -40.99
C ALA A 647 -0.83 -5.80 -41.26
N ALA A 648 -1.35 -6.25 -42.40
CA ALA A 648 -1.39 -7.67 -42.75
C ALA A 648 0.00 -8.24 -43.09
N ASP A 649 0.90 -7.40 -43.62
CA ASP A 649 2.18 -7.74 -44.22
C ASP A 649 3.40 -7.53 -43.30
N LYS A 650 3.18 -7.26 -42.01
CA LYS A 650 4.24 -7.24 -40.98
C LYS A 650 3.79 -7.95 -39.71
N ASP A 651 4.74 -8.41 -38.91
CA ASP A 651 4.45 -8.83 -37.54
C ASP A 651 4.50 -7.65 -36.57
N CYS A 652 3.77 -7.75 -35.47
CA CYS A 652 3.80 -6.79 -34.36
C CYS A 652 3.19 -7.42 -33.11
N ILE A 653 3.52 -6.84 -31.95
CA ILE A 653 3.02 -7.29 -30.67
C ILE A 653 1.48 -7.37 -30.71
N GLY A 654 0.93 -8.49 -30.25
CA GLY A 654 -0.51 -8.71 -30.15
C GLY A 654 -1.23 -9.16 -31.42
N LYS A 655 -0.62 -9.04 -32.61
CA LYS A 655 -1.29 -9.37 -33.89
C LYS A 655 -1.87 -10.78 -33.93
N THR A 656 -1.06 -11.78 -33.58
CA THR A 656 -1.49 -13.19 -33.56
C THR A 656 -2.68 -13.41 -32.65
N MET A 657 -2.66 -12.81 -31.46
CA MET A 657 -3.73 -13.00 -30.48
C MET A 657 -4.99 -12.20 -30.82
N ALA A 658 -4.85 -11.06 -31.50
CA ALA A 658 -5.96 -10.25 -32.00
C ALA A 658 -6.80 -10.98 -33.06
N ALA A 659 -6.22 -11.96 -33.76
CA ALA A 659 -6.89 -12.75 -34.80
C ALA A 659 -7.69 -13.97 -34.26
N ARG A 660 -7.70 -14.21 -32.95
CA ARG A 660 -8.48 -15.33 -32.37
C ARG A 660 -9.96 -15.14 -32.65
N GLU A 661 -10.65 -16.23 -32.97
CA GLU A 661 -12.07 -16.27 -33.34
C GLU A 661 -12.95 -15.41 -32.42
N GLY A 662 -12.85 -15.59 -31.10
CA GLY A 662 -13.65 -14.83 -30.13
C GLY A 662 -13.32 -13.34 -30.00
N LEU A 663 -12.23 -12.83 -30.59
CA LEU A 663 -11.88 -11.41 -30.63
C LEU A 663 -12.31 -10.72 -31.93
N VAL A 664 -12.63 -11.50 -32.97
CA VAL A 664 -13.13 -11.02 -34.26
C VAL A 664 -14.58 -11.47 -34.52
N ASP A 665 -15.22 -12.07 -33.53
CA ASP A 665 -16.60 -12.53 -33.62
C ASP A 665 -17.55 -11.35 -33.92
N PRO A 666 -18.32 -11.38 -35.02
CA PRO A 666 -19.29 -10.35 -35.36
C PRO A 666 -20.34 -10.07 -34.27
N ALA A 667 -20.59 -11.03 -33.37
CA ALA A 667 -21.54 -10.89 -32.26
C ALA A 667 -21.04 -9.98 -31.13
N ARG A 668 -19.75 -9.62 -31.10
CA ARG A 668 -19.15 -8.77 -30.07
C ARG A 668 -19.79 -7.39 -30.01
N GLU A 669 -19.61 -6.74 -28.87
CA GLU A 669 -19.96 -5.35 -28.70
C GLU A 669 -18.96 -4.48 -29.46
N ARG A 670 -19.45 -3.66 -30.38
CA ARG A 670 -18.64 -2.80 -31.25
C ARG A 670 -19.04 -1.35 -31.08
N LEU A 671 -18.08 -0.46 -31.28
CA LEU A 671 -18.22 0.98 -31.10
C LEU A 671 -19.30 1.54 -32.04
N VAL A 672 -20.24 2.27 -31.46
CA VAL A 672 -21.32 2.98 -32.15
C VAL A 672 -21.45 4.40 -31.60
N GLY A 673 -22.05 5.27 -32.40
CA GLY A 673 -22.63 6.51 -31.91
C GLY A 673 -24.06 6.27 -31.44
N LEU A 674 -24.47 7.02 -30.43
CA LEU A 674 -25.82 7.03 -29.89
C LEU A 674 -26.30 8.48 -29.87
N ARG A 675 -27.47 8.71 -30.45
CA ARG A 675 -28.09 10.04 -30.53
C ARG A 675 -29.40 10.01 -29.76
N ALA A 676 -29.61 10.94 -28.85
CA ALA A 676 -30.89 11.00 -28.15
C ALA A 676 -32.02 11.28 -29.14
N VAL A 677 -33.12 10.53 -29.00
CA VAL A 677 -34.34 10.74 -29.78
C VAL A 677 -35.02 12.03 -29.35
N ASP A 678 -35.14 12.22 -28.04
CA ASP A 678 -35.60 13.47 -27.43
C ASP A 678 -34.39 14.38 -27.12
N PRO A 679 -34.31 15.60 -27.71
CA PRO A 679 -33.26 16.56 -27.37
C PRO A 679 -33.23 16.94 -25.88
N ALA A 680 -34.35 16.85 -25.17
CA ALA A 680 -34.40 17.16 -23.73
C ALA A 680 -33.87 16.02 -22.84
N ALA A 681 -33.61 14.83 -23.39
CA ALA A 681 -33.12 13.70 -22.62
C ALA A 681 -31.69 13.92 -22.13
N GLN A 682 -31.27 13.13 -21.13
CA GLN A 682 -29.90 13.08 -20.67
C GLN A 682 -29.27 11.74 -21.06
N LEU A 683 -28.07 11.79 -21.65
CA LEU A 683 -27.24 10.62 -21.88
C LEU A 683 -26.08 10.62 -20.90
N LEU A 684 -25.75 9.45 -20.38
CA LEU A 684 -24.77 9.29 -19.31
C LEU A 684 -23.78 8.18 -19.61
N ALA A 685 -22.49 8.48 -19.50
CA ALA A 685 -21.43 7.48 -19.52
C ALA A 685 -21.63 6.48 -18.37
N GLY A 686 -21.49 5.18 -18.65
CA GLY A 686 -21.73 4.08 -17.71
C GLY A 686 -23.15 3.48 -17.78
N ALA A 687 -24.07 4.11 -18.52
CA ALA A 687 -25.41 3.56 -18.72
C ALA A 687 -25.41 2.31 -19.62
N PHE A 688 -26.38 1.43 -19.45
CA PHE A 688 -26.54 0.21 -20.24
C PHE A 688 -27.60 0.37 -21.33
N LEU A 689 -27.46 -0.41 -22.41
CA LEU A 689 -28.34 -0.39 -23.57
C LEU A 689 -29.24 -1.62 -23.59
N PHE A 690 -30.52 -1.41 -23.83
CA PHE A 690 -31.55 -2.44 -23.89
C PHE A 690 -32.41 -2.25 -25.13
N ALA A 691 -32.98 -3.33 -25.67
CA ALA A 691 -34.06 -3.22 -26.63
C ALA A 691 -35.25 -2.45 -26.01
N GLU A 692 -36.03 -1.74 -26.84
CA GLU A 692 -37.06 -0.81 -26.37
C GLU A 692 -38.16 -1.47 -25.52
N ASP A 693 -38.52 -2.71 -25.87
CA ASP A 693 -39.53 -3.55 -25.21
C ASP A 693 -38.94 -4.47 -24.13
N ALA A 694 -37.61 -4.52 -24.00
CA ALA A 694 -36.95 -5.37 -23.02
C ALA A 694 -36.98 -4.76 -21.62
N ARG A 695 -37.21 -5.61 -20.61
CA ARG A 695 -37.05 -5.21 -19.21
C ARG A 695 -35.57 -4.88 -18.93
N PRO A 696 -35.24 -3.75 -18.29
CA PRO A 696 -33.85 -3.35 -18.02
C PRO A 696 -33.27 -4.14 -16.85
N VAL A 697 -32.86 -5.38 -17.12
CA VAL A 697 -32.17 -6.30 -16.22
C VAL A 697 -30.91 -6.85 -16.89
N ARG A 698 -29.95 -7.29 -16.09
CA ARG A 698 -28.61 -7.71 -16.57
C ARG A 698 -28.66 -8.65 -17.78
N GLU A 699 -29.58 -9.62 -17.80
CA GLU A 699 -29.70 -10.64 -18.84
C GLU A 699 -30.07 -10.04 -20.21
N ASN A 700 -30.71 -8.88 -20.22
CA ASN A 700 -31.18 -8.18 -21.41
C ASN A 700 -30.25 -7.04 -21.86
N ALA A 701 -29.16 -6.78 -21.13
CA ALA A 701 -28.21 -5.74 -21.49
C ALA A 701 -27.46 -6.14 -22.78
N GLN A 702 -27.42 -5.23 -23.75
CA GLN A 702 -26.84 -5.47 -25.09
C GLN A 702 -25.59 -4.63 -25.36
N GLY A 703 -25.21 -3.78 -24.41
CA GLY A 703 -24.14 -2.82 -24.58
C GLY A 703 -24.14 -1.77 -23.47
N TYR A 704 -23.23 -0.80 -23.61
CA TYR A 704 -23.03 0.26 -22.63
C TYR A 704 -22.48 1.53 -23.27
N VAL A 705 -22.72 2.66 -22.60
CA VAL A 705 -22.24 3.98 -22.97
C VAL A 705 -20.88 4.23 -22.33
N THR A 706 -19.88 4.66 -23.10
CA THR A 706 -18.54 4.99 -22.59
C THR A 706 -18.35 6.48 -22.39
N SER A 707 -18.89 7.28 -23.30
CA SER A 707 -18.73 8.73 -23.31
C SER A 707 -20.04 9.38 -23.70
N ALA A 708 -20.45 10.43 -23.01
CA ALA A 708 -21.68 11.15 -23.32
C ALA A 708 -21.46 12.65 -23.14
N ALA A 709 -22.13 13.43 -23.97
CA ALA A 709 -22.14 14.88 -23.91
C ALA A 709 -23.44 15.41 -24.53
N TRP A 710 -23.78 16.66 -24.22
CA TRP A 710 -24.59 17.42 -25.19
C TRP A 710 -23.68 18.16 -26.13
N SER A 711 -24.06 18.16 -27.40
CA SER A 711 -23.34 18.83 -28.47
C SER A 711 -24.12 20.09 -28.86
N PRO A 712 -23.57 21.30 -28.65
CA PRO A 712 -24.19 22.51 -29.17
C PRO A 712 -24.11 22.57 -30.71
N THR A 713 -23.16 21.87 -31.33
CA THR A 713 -23.03 21.79 -32.80
C THR A 713 -24.14 20.94 -33.44
N VAL A 714 -24.51 19.82 -32.82
CA VAL A 714 -25.58 18.92 -33.30
C VAL A 714 -26.94 19.32 -32.69
N GLY A 715 -26.95 20.09 -31.61
CA GLY A 715 -28.15 20.60 -30.92
C GLY A 715 -28.89 19.53 -30.11
N ARG A 716 -28.20 18.49 -29.63
CA ARG A 716 -28.78 17.40 -28.82
C ARG A 716 -27.72 16.57 -28.06
N PRO A 717 -28.14 15.73 -27.10
CA PRO A 717 -27.28 14.74 -26.47
C PRO A 717 -26.78 13.69 -27.46
N ILE A 718 -25.48 13.41 -27.40
CA ILE A 718 -24.78 12.39 -28.17
C ILE A 718 -23.88 11.57 -27.26
N ALA A 719 -23.60 10.33 -27.64
CA ALA A 719 -22.75 9.46 -26.86
C ALA A 719 -22.02 8.44 -27.73
N LEU A 720 -20.85 8.00 -27.27
CA LEU A 720 -20.18 6.81 -27.78
C LEU A 720 -20.45 5.64 -26.83
N GLY A 721 -20.53 4.44 -27.38
CA GLY A 721 -20.72 3.23 -26.61
C GLY A 721 -20.45 1.98 -27.42
N PHE A 722 -20.46 0.85 -26.74
CA PHE A 722 -20.32 -0.46 -27.37
C PHE A 722 -21.68 -1.15 -27.38
N LEU A 723 -22.06 -1.70 -28.53
CA LEU A 723 -23.32 -2.40 -28.73
C LEU A 723 -23.06 -3.72 -29.44
N ALA A 724 -23.61 -4.82 -28.93
CA ALA A 724 -23.56 -6.12 -29.59
C ALA A 724 -24.09 -6.00 -31.03
N ARG A 725 -23.24 -6.36 -32.01
CA ARG A 725 -23.52 -6.20 -33.46
C ARG A 725 -23.88 -4.76 -33.84
N GLY A 726 -23.21 -3.79 -33.22
CA GLY A 726 -23.58 -2.37 -33.31
C GLY A 726 -23.62 -1.78 -34.73
N PRO A 727 -22.58 -1.95 -35.56
CA PRO A 727 -22.57 -1.43 -36.94
C PRO A 727 -23.71 -1.92 -37.82
N GLU A 728 -24.22 -3.12 -37.58
CA GLU A 728 -25.35 -3.72 -38.31
C GLU A 728 -26.72 -3.19 -37.86
N ARG A 729 -26.77 -2.47 -36.73
CA ARG A 729 -28.00 -2.02 -36.05
C ARG A 729 -28.25 -0.52 -36.19
N ARG A 730 -27.61 0.13 -37.17
CA ARG A 730 -27.79 1.56 -37.43
C ARG A 730 -29.27 1.89 -37.72
N GLY A 731 -29.75 2.97 -37.12
CA GLY A 731 -31.16 3.40 -37.18
C GLY A 731 -32.07 2.74 -36.15
N GLU A 732 -31.59 1.71 -35.42
CA GLU A 732 -32.38 1.09 -34.34
C GLU A 732 -32.53 2.04 -33.15
N ILE A 733 -33.71 2.03 -32.52
CA ILE A 733 -33.97 2.75 -31.27
C ILE A 733 -33.84 1.80 -30.08
N LEU A 734 -33.00 2.19 -29.12
CA LEU A 734 -32.75 1.46 -27.88
C LEU A 734 -33.19 2.29 -26.67
N THR A 735 -33.37 1.62 -25.55
CA THR A 735 -33.47 2.27 -24.24
C THR A 735 -32.10 2.27 -23.57
N MET A 736 -31.57 3.45 -23.28
CA MET A 736 -30.45 3.66 -22.38
C MET A 736 -30.98 3.74 -20.94
N VAL A 737 -30.40 2.99 -19.99
CA VAL A 737 -30.75 3.05 -18.57
C VAL A 737 -29.51 3.15 -17.70
N ASP A 738 -29.52 4.12 -16.79
CA ASP A 738 -28.62 4.19 -15.64
C ASP A 738 -29.42 3.97 -14.36
N HIS A 739 -29.28 2.78 -13.78
CA HIS A 739 -29.99 2.42 -12.55
C HIS A 739 -29.52 3.20 -11.31
N LEU A 740 -28.26 3.63 -11.27
CA LEU A 740 -27.69 4.31 -10.11
C LEU A 740 -28.18 5.76 -10.02
N ARG A 741 -28.25 6.42 -11.17
CA ARG A 741 -28.70 7.82 -11.29
C ARG A 741 -30.19 7.95 -11.59
N GLY A 742 -30.87 6.83 -11.86
CA GLY A 742 -32.32 6.81 -12.13
C GLY A 742 -32.70 7.33 -13.52
N GLU A 743 -31.74 7.36 -14.45
CA GLU A 743 -31.95 7.97 -15.76
C GLU A 743 -32.33 6.95 -16.84
N ARG A 744 -33.24 7.37 -17.71
CA ARG A 744 -33.72 6.57 -18.84
C ARG A 744 -33.94 7.46 -20.05
N ALA A 745 -33.35 7.07 -21.18
CA ALA A 745 -33.49 7.80 -22.45
C ALA A 745 -33.65 6.85 -23.63
N ARG A 746 -34.37 7.30 -24.67
CA ARG A 746 -34.41 6.63 -25.96
C ARG A 746 -33.27 7.13 -26.83
N VAL A 747 -32.49 6.22 -27.41
CA VAL A 747 -31.32 6.53 -28.23
C VAL A 747 -31.39 5.83 -29.57
N GLU A 748 -31.06 6.54 -30.63
CA GLU A 748 -30.88 6.02 -31.97
C GLU A 748 -29.43 5.62 -32.19
N VAL A 749 -29.20 4.42 -32.71
CA VAL A 749 -27.87 3.93 -33.09
C VAL A 749 -27.43 4.60 -34.40
N VAL A 750 -26.31 5.30 -34.36
CA VAL A 750 -25.75 6.06 -35.51
C VAL A 750 -24.26 5.73 -35.69
N PRO A 751 -23.62 6.14 -36.81
CA PRO A 751 -22.16 6.08 -36.90
C PRO A 751 -21.49 6.87 -35.76
N PRO A 752 -20.30 6.45 -35.28
CA PRO A 752 -19.59 7.14 -34.19
C PRO A 752 -19.26 8.61 -34.47
N CYS A 753 -19.18 9.03 -35.74
CA CYS A 753 -18.93 10.42 -36.13
C CYS A 753 -20.26 11.13 -36.38
N PHE A 754 -20.58 12.13 -35.54
CA PHE A 754 -21.83 12.89 -35.59
C PHE A 754 -21.72 14.16 -36.44
N PHE A 755 -20.50 14.68 -36.61
CA PHE A 755 -20.26 15.96 -37.28
C PHE A 755 -19.13 15.88 -38.29
N ASP A 756 -19.34 16.42 -39.50
CA ASP A 756 -18.38 16.43 -40.62
C ASP A 756 -17.74 15.05 -40.88
N PRO A 757 -18.53 14.00 -41.21
CA PRO A 757 -17.99 12.63 -41.38
C PRO A 757 -16.94 12.51 -42.49
N GLU A 758 -16.99 13.39 -43.50
CA GLU A 758 -15.99 13.45 -44.58
C GLU A 758 -14.66 14.08 -44.12
N GLY A 759 -14.67 14.83 -43.02
CA GLY A 759 -13.49 15.42 -42.39
C GLY A 759 -12.91 16.61 -43.15
N GLY A 760 -13.73 17.31 -43.93
CA GLY A 760 -13.30 18.43 -44.76
C GLY A 760 -12.74 19.58 -43.92
N ARG A 761 -13.36 19.87 -42.78
CA ARG A 761 -12.95 21.02 -41.93
C ARG A 761 -11.56 20.84 -41.32
N ALA A 762 -11.18 19.61 -40.98
CA ALA A 762 -9.84 19.32 -40.46
C ALA A 762 -8.76 19.35 -41.55
N ARG A 763 -9.10 18.83 -42.73
CA ARG A 763 -8.15 18.60 -43.84
C ARG A 763 -7.85 19.86 -44.64
N GLY A 764 -8.76 20.83 -44.65
CA GLY A 764 -8.64 22.06 -45.45
C GLY A 764 -9.20 21.86 -46.83
#